data_AF-A0AAV2KBL9-F1
#
_entry.id   AF-A0AAV2KBL9-F1
#
_cell.length_a   1.000
_cell.length_b   1.000
_cell.length_c   1.000
_cell.angle_alpha   90.00
_cell.angle_beta   90.00
_cell.angle_gamma   90.00
#
_symmetry.space_group_name_H-M   'P 1'
#
loop_
_entity.id
_entity.type
_entity.pdbx_description
1 polymer ?
#
loop_
_entity_poly.entity_id
_entity_poly.type
_entity_poly.pdbx_seq_one_letter_code
_entity_poly.pdbx_strand_id
1 'polypeptide(L)'
;METQLQSIFEDVVKTEMIEEAFAGMFMDTPEDERTKLVSCLGAFRHYWGTLPQDSHEQCVQWVVRFIHSQHSPKRIAFLYDCLGMAVETSLLTPRMVCVALISSDTLEWERTQLWALTFKLIRKIIGGVDYKGVRDLLKAVLDKIQTIPTTVSSAIVQQLLAAREVVEYILDRNACLLPAYFAITEIRKLYPEGQLSHWLLGSLISDFVDSFRPTARINSICGRCSLLPVVNNSGAICNSWKLDTTSLRFPLRGLLPYDKDLFEPQTGLLRYVLEQPYSREMVCNMLGLNKQHKQRCAVLEEQLVDLVVYAMERSETEEHFDVDIGGTSQLLWQHLSSQLIFFVLFQFASFPHMVLSLHQKLAGRGLIKGRDHLMWVLLQFISGSIQKNALADFLPVMKLFDLLYPEKECIPVPDINKPQSTHSFAMTCIWIHLNKKAQSDNSKQQIPIPHSLKLHHEFLQQSLRNKTLGMADYKIALLCNAYSTNSECFTLPMGVLVETIYGNAAMGINLPGTKCMASGSVTPLPMHLLDSLTVHAKMSLIHSIATRVIKLAQAKSSVALAPALVETYSRLLVYMEIESLGIKGFITHHHSEYSYMIHATPPLGLAKQYTNAVQQVQNQLPSHGATALRLDHSSECRSEVRARSCTRFLATDPKLVWFARGVRRKLRPEPSSLTLARATVYVTAIQLYRQGVPFQSGKGRTVEGGVQDVASAMANGSAEVVGAQLGARGSWCWLHCAYLSPDYKWVTQFSTSVGEG
;
A
#
# COMPACT_ATOMS: atom_id res chain seq x y z
N MET A 1 -20.59 -47.31 -31.17
CA MET A 1 -19.20 -46.84 -31.42
C MET A 1 -18.22 -47.77 -30.71
N GLU A 2 -18.29 -47.87 -29.39
CA GLU A 2 -17.38 -48.69 -28.57
C GLU A 2 -17.34 -50.17 -28.97
N THR A 3 -18.49 -50.81 -29.23
CA THR A 3 -18.55 -52.22 -29.67
C THR A 3 -17.90 -52.48 -31.03
N GLN A 4 -18.00 -51.52 -31.95
CA GLN A 4 -17.38 -51.61 -33.28
C GLN A 4 -15.87 -51.37 -33.19
N LEU A 5 -15.44 -50.40 -32.38
CA LEU A 5 -14.03 -50.18 -32.10
C LEU A 5 -13.40 -51.40 -31.40
N GLN A 6 -14.13 -52.04 -30.49
CA GLN A 6 -13.68 -53.27 -29.83
C GLN A 6 -13.43 -54.40 -30.82
N SER A 7 -14.35 -54.66 -31.74
CA SER A 7 -14.14 -55.66 -32.80
C SER A 7 -12.89 -55.36 -33.63
N ILE A 8 -12.74 -54.11 -34.08
CA ILE A 8 -11.60 -53.70 -34.93
C ILE A 8 -10.27 -53.90 -34.22
N PHE A 9 -10.15 -53.43 -32.97
CA PHE A 9 -8.88 -53.50 -32.24
C PHE A 9 -8.60 -54.90 -31.68
N GLU A 10 -9.61 -55.71 -31.38
CA GLU A 10 -9.42 -57.13 -31.05
C GLU A 10 -8.90 -57.93 -32.26
N ASP A 11 -9.39 -57.63 -33.45
CA ASP A 11 -8.89 -58.27 -34.67
C ASP A 11 -7.44 -57.87 -34.97
N VAL A 12 -7.09 -56.59 -34.80
CA VAL A 12 -5.68 -56.12 -34.90
C VAL A 12 -4.78 -56.86 -33.91
N VAL A 13 -5.23 -57.05 -32.66
CA VAL A 13 -4.46 -57.79 -31.64
C VAL A 13 -4.34 -59.27 -31.98
N LYS A 14 -5.38 -59.91 -32.54
CA LYS A 14 -5.34 -61.31 -32.97
C LYS A 14 -4.38 -61.51 -34.13
N THR A 15 -4.40 -60.63 -35.12
CA THR A 15 -3.47 -60.67 -36.26
C THR A 15 -2.03 -60.60 -35.78
N GLU A 16 -1.73 -59.69 -34.84
CA GLU A 16 -0.39 -59.58 -34.27
C GLU A 16 0.03 -60.82 -33.48
N MET A 17 -0.88 -61.44 -32.71
CA MET A 17 -0.54 -62.69 -31.99
C MET A 17 -0.21 -63.85 -32.92
N ILE A 18 -0.89 -63.95 -34.06
CA ILE A 18 -0.64 -64.99 -35.06
C ILE A 18 0.71 -64.74 -35.71
N GLU A 19 1.01 -63.49 -36.07
CA GLU A 19 2.30 -63.14 -36.67
C GLU A 19 3.48 -63.29 -35.70
N GLU A 20 3.34 -62.94 -34.42
CA GLU A 20 4.39 -63.19 -33.40
C GLU A 20 4.66 -64.70 -33.25
N ALA A 21 3.62 -65.54 -33.36
CA ALA A 21 3.77 -66.99 -33.32
C ALA A 21 4.44 -67.58 -34.58
N PHE A 22 4.40 -66.87 -35.70
CA PHE A 22 4.93 -67.30 -37.01
C PHE A 22 5.96 -66.32 -37.60
N ALA A 23 6.72 -65.60 -36.76
CA ALA A 23 7.63 -64.51 -37.16
C ALA A 23 8.73 -64.90 -38.16
N GLY A 24 8.96 -66.20 -38.43
CA GLY A 24 9.90 -66.68 -39.45
C GLY A 24 9.31 -66.92 -40.85
N MET A 25 8.00 -66.73 -41.04
CA MET A 25 7.31 -67.02 -42.31
C MET A 25 7.16 -65.79 -43.23
N PHE A 26 7.25 -64.58 -42.68
CA PHE A 26 7.28 -63.32 -43.42
C PHE A 26 8.61 -62.64 -43.11
N MET A 27 9.41 -62.36 -44.13
CA MET A 27 10.75 -61.77 -43.95
C MET A 27 10.61 -60.27 -43.63
N ASP A 28 11.03 -59.85 -42.43
CA ASP A 28 10.95 -58.44 -42.00
C ASP A 28 12.03 -57.57 -42.66
N THR A 29 11.68 -56.85 -43.73
CA THR A 29 12.39 -55.60 -44.06
C THR A 29 11.71 -54.43 -43.34
N PRO A 30 12.43 -53.34 -43.00
CA PRO A 30 11.84 -52.19 -42.31
C PRO A 30 10.71 -51.50 -43.12
N GLU A 31 10.65 -51.68 -44.44
CA GLU A 31 9.53 -51.22 -45.26
C GLU A 31 8.29 -52.11 -45.11
N ASP A 32 8.48 -53.40 -44.85
CA ASP A 32 7.39 -54.35 -44.59
C ASP A 32 6.73 -54.07 -43.23
N GLU A 33 7.50 -53.69 -42.20
CA GLU A 33 6.93 -53.28 -40.90
C GLU A 33 6.08 -52.00 -41.00
N ARG A 34 6.53 -51.01 -41.77
CA ARG A 34 5.76 -49.79 -42.02
C ARG A 34 4.46 -50.09 -42.77
N THR A 35 4.53 -50.97 -43.76
CA THR A 35 3.37 -51.39 -44.58
C THR A 35 2.39 -52.22 -43.75
N LYS A 36 2.89 -53.08 -42.86
CA LYS A 36 2.13 -53.84 -41.86
C LYS A 36 1.32 -52.92 -40.96
N LEU A 37 1.96 -51.93 -40.32
CA LEU A 37 1.27 -50.96 -39.45
C LEU A 37 0.17 -50.19 -40.20
N VAL A 38 0.43 -49.79 -41.45
CA VAL A 38 -0.57 -49.11 -42.29
C VAL A 38 -1.73 -50.05 -42.67
N SER A 39 -1.46 -51.32 -42.93
CA SER A 39 -2.47 -52.34 -43.23
C SER A 39 -3.37 -52.61 -42.03
N CYS A 40 -2.81 -52.77 -40.83
CA CYS A 40 -3.57 -52.95 -39.58
C CYS A 40 -4.51 -51.75 -39.29
N LEU A 41 -4.09 -50.54 -39.68
CA LEU A 41 -4.90 -49.33 -39.55
C LEU A 41 -5.95 -49.17 -40.67
N GLY A 42 -5.97 -50.03 -41.68
CA GLY A 42 -6.89 -49.92 -42.84
C GLY A 42 -8.36 -49.98 -42.44
N ALA A 43 -8.73 -50.96 -41.60
CA ALA A 43 -10.09 -51.10 -41.07
C ALA A 43 -10.49 -49.90 -40.20
N PHE A 44 -9.57 -49.44 -39.36
CA PHE A 44 -9.77 -48.25 -38.52
C PHE A 44 -9.91 -46.97 -39.36
N ARG A 45 -9.11 -46.80 -40.43
CA ARG A 45 -9.17 -45.66 -41.35
C ARG A 45 -10.53 -45.57 -42.03
N HIS A 46 -11.08 -46.70 -42.48
CA HIS A 46 -12.42 -46.72 -43.09
C HIS A 46 -13.49 -46.32 -42.08
N TYR A 47 -13.44 -46.87 -40.87
CA TYR A 47 -14.36 -46.51 -39.79
C TYR A 47 -14.24 -45.02 -39.40
N TRP A 48 -13.01 -44.50 -39.28
CA TRP A 48 -12.74 -43.10 -38.94
C TRP A 48 -13.35 -42.11 -39.93
N GLY A 49 -13.30 -42.41 -41.23
CA GLY A 49 -13.90 -41.59 -42.27
C GLY A 49 -15.44 -41.50 -42.19
N THR A 50 -16.09 -42.45 -41.53
CA THR A 50 -17.56 -42.45 -41.33
C THR A 50 -18.01 -41.70 -40.08
N LEU A 51 -17.08 -41.32 -39.20
CA LEU A 51 -17.39 -40.67 -37.93
C LEU A 51 -17.47 -39.13 -38.06
N PRO A 52 -18.49 -38.48 -37.47
CA PRO A 52 -18.55 -37.02 -37.37
C PRO A 52 -17.46 -36.47 -36.43
N GLN A 53 -17.03 -35.23 -36.67
CA GLN A 53 -15.92 -34.58 -35.93
C GLN A 53 -16.12 -34.57 -34.41
N ASP A 54 -17.35 -34.40 -33.92
CA ASP A 54 -17.66 -34.41 -32.48
C ASP A 54 -17.40 -35.77 -31.82
N SER A 55 -17.42 -36.85 -32.60
CA SER A 55 -17.16 -38.22 -32.12
C SER A 55 -15.67 -38.59 -32.11
N HIS A 56 -14.82 -37.77 -32.75
CA HIS A 56 -13.40 -38.08 -32.91
C HIS A 56 -12.67 -38.10 -31.56
N GLU A 57 -13.01 -37.21 -30.64
CA GLU A 57 -12.38 -37.16 -29.32
C GLU A 57 -12.75 -38.37 -28.45
N GLN A 58 -14.03 -38.75 -28.43
CA GLN A 58 -14.50 -39.94 -27.70
C GLN A 58 -13.90 -41.22 -28.27
N CYS A 59 -13.76 -41.31 -29.60
CA CYS A 59 -13.12 -42.43 -30.27
C CYS A 59 -11.66 -42.59 -29.82
N VAL A 60 -10.86 -41.50 -29.85
CA VAL A 60 -9.44 -41.54 -29.43
C VAL A 60 -9.31 -41.86 -27.95
N GLN A 61 -10.17 -41.30 -27.08
CA GLN A 61 -10.19 -41.63 -25.66
C GLN A 61 -10.48 -43.11 -25.41
N TRP A 62 -11.43 -43.69 -26.16
CA TRP A 62 -11.73 -45.11 -26.08
C TRP A 62 -10.54 -45.97 -26.52
N VAL A 63 -9.87 -45.62 -27.63
CA VAL A 63 -8.68 -46.33 -28.11
C VAL A 63 -7.56 -46.30 -27.07
N VAL A 64 -7.31 -45.15 -26.45
CA VAL A 64 -6.31 -45.03 -25.37
C VAL A 64 -6.69 -45.91 -24.17
N ARG A 65 -7.95 -45.92 -23.75
CA ARG A 65 -8.44 -46.81 -22.67
C ARG A 65 -8.25 -48.28 -23.01
N PHE A 66 -8.51 -48.68 -24.25
CA PHE A 66 -8.30 -50.04 -24.73
C PHE A 66 -6.82 -50.44 -24.72
N ILE A 67 -5.91 -49.52 -25.08
CA ILE A 67 -4.46 -49.80 -25.03
C ILE A 67 -4.00 -49.94 -23.59
N HIS A 68 -4.45 -49.07 -22.68
CA HIS A 68 -4.04 -49.08 -21.29
C HIS A 68 -4.65 -50.24 -20.46
N SER A 69 -5.69 -50.90 -20.97
CA SER A 69 -6.25 -52.13 -20.37
C SER A 69 -5.46 -53.39 -20.73
N GLN A 70 -4.54 -53.33 -21.71
CA GLN A 70 -3.71 -54.47 -22.06
C GLN A 70 -2.66 -54.76 -20.99
N HIS A 71 -2.37 -56.04 -20.74
CA HIS A 71 -1.38 -56.47 -19.75
C HIS A 71 0.03 -56.71 -20.35
N SER A 72 0.12 -57.00 -21.66
CA SER A 72 1.40 -57.29 -22.31
C SER A 72 2.08 -55.99 -22.80
N PRO A 73 3.31 -55.69 -22.35
CA PRO A 73 4.01 -54.47 -22.76
C PRO A 73 4.42 -54.46 -24.24
N LYS A 74 4.66 -55.64 -24.85
CA LYS A 74 4.92 -55.76 -26.29
C LYS A 74 3.70 -55.35 -27.12
N ARG A 75 2.51 -55.79 -26.68
CA ARG A 75 1.24 -55.44 -27.33
C ARG A 75 0.95 -53.95 -27.21
N ILE A 76 1.24 -53.35 -26.06
CA ILE A 76 1.12 -51.91 -25.86
C ILE A 76 2.07 -51.16 -26.80
N ALA A 77 3.32 -51.62 -26.94
CA ALA A 77 4.29 -51.01 -27.86
C ALA A 77 3.78 -51.07 -29.32
N PHE A 78 3.33 -52.24 -29.79
CA PHE A 78 2.77 -52.39 -31.14
C PHE A 78 1.56 -51.49 -31.39
N LEU A 79 0.63 -51.40 -30.44
CA LEU A 79 -0.54 -50.52 -30.56
C LEU A 79 -0.15 -49.04 -30.53
N TYR A 80 0.91 -48.67 -29.81
CA TYR A 80 1.48 -47.33 -29.84
C TYR A 80 2.20 -47.03 -31.16
N ASP A 81 2.87 -48.01 -31.78
CA ASP A 81 3.45 -47.84 -33.11
C ASP A 81 2.36 -47.65 -34.17
N CYS A 82 1.25 -48.39 -34.06
CA CYS A 82 0.03 -48.16 -34.84
C CYS A 82 -0.50 -46.73 -34.66
N LEU A 83 -0.63 -46.24 -33.41
CA LEU A 83 -1.06 -44.86 -33.15
C LEU A 83 -0.08 -43.82 -33.70
N GLY A 84 1.23 -44.06 -33.55
CA GLY A 84 2.27 -43.20 -34.10
C GLY A 84 2.19 -43.11 -35.62
N MET A 85 1.98 -44.24 -36.30
CA MET A 85 1.79 -44.30 -37.75
C MET A 85 0.48 -43.62 -38.20
N ALA A 86 -0.60 -43.72 -37.41
CA ALA A 86 -1.85 -43.02 -37.66
C ALA A 86 -1.66 -41.49 -37.59
N VAL A 87 -0.79 -41.00 -36.71
CA VAL A 87 -0.44 -39.57 -36.63
C VAL A 87 0.48 -39.16 -37.79
N GLU A 88 1.52 -39.95 -38.11
CA GLU A 88 2.42 -39.68 -39.24
C GLU A 88 1.67 -39.62 -40.58
N THR A 89 0.68 -40.49 -40.78
CA THR A 89 -0.18 -40.51 -41.97
C THR A 89 -1.30 -39.45 -41.93
N SER A 90 -1.30 -38.56 -40.94
CA SER A 90 -2.30 -37.50 -40.73
C SER A 90 -3.76 -38.01 -40.58
N LEU A 91 -3.95 -39.27 -40.19
CA LEU A 91 -5.27 -39.83 -39.88
C LEU A 91 -5.82 -39.27 -38.57
N LEU A 92 -4.94 -39.16 -37.56
CA LEU A 92 -5.25 -38.62 -36.24
C LEU A 92 -4.47 -37.33 -36.00
N THR A 93 -5.09 -36.36 -35.34
CA THR A 93 -4.36 -35.14 -34.96
C THR A 93 -3.46 -35.43 -33.74
N PRO A 94 -2.19 -34.99 -33.75
CA PRO A 94 -1.24 -35.29 -32.67
C PRO A 94 -1.71 -34.73 -31.32
N ARG A 95 -2.41 -33.60 -31.33
CA ARG A 95 -2.97 -32.96 -30.12
C ARG A 95 -3.97 -33.85 -29.42
N MET A 96 -4.96 -34.40 -30.15
CA MET A 96 -6.00 -35.24 -29.58
C MET A 96 -5.42 -36.50 -28.95
N VAL A 97 -4.45 -37.12 -29.62
CA VAL A 97 -3.75 -38.31 -29.11
C VAL A 97 -2.96 -37.98 -27.85
N CYS A 98 -2.15 -36.92 -27.85
CA CYS A 98 -1.36 -36.53 -26.66
C CYS A 98 -2.25 -36.20 -25.45
N VAL A 99 -3.33 -35.44 -25.66
CA VAL A 99 -4.26 -35.08 -24.57
C VAL A 99 -4.93 -36.33 -24.02
N ALA A 100 -5.42 -37.24 -24.87
CA ALA A 100 -6.07 -38.48 -24.42
C ALA A 100 -5.10 -39.41 -23.66
N LEU A 101 -3.85 -39.52 -24.11
CA LEU A 101 -2.81 -40.32 -23.44
C LEU A 101 -2.50 -39.79 -22.03
N ILE A 102 -2.25 -38.47 -21.89
CA ILE A 102 -1.88 -37.86 -20.61
C ILE A 102 -3.07 -37.76 -19.65
N SER A 103 -4.27 -37.49 -20.17
CA SER A 103 -5.49 -37.37 -19.37
C SER A 103 -6.07 -38.72 -18.91
N SER A 104 -5.45 -39.84 -19.30
CA SER A 104 -5.91 -41.16 -18.90
C SER A 104 -5.66 -41.40 -17.41
N ASP A 105 -6.70 -41.84 -16.70
CA ASP A 105 -6.62 -42.16 -15.26
C ASP A 105 -5.73 -43.38 -15.01
N THR A 106 -5.69 -44.31 -15.97
CA THR A 106 -4.86 -45.52 -15.93
C THR A 106 -3.36 -45.28 -16.13
N LEU A 107 -2.97 -44.05 -16.51
CA LEU A 107 -1.58 -43.63 -16.61
C LEU A 107 -1.07 -43.21 -15.23
N GLU A 108 -0.54 -44.20 -14.52
CA GLU A 108 0.07 -44.09 -13.18
C GLU A 108 1.57 -44.39 -13.25
N TRP A 109 2.35 -43.79 -12.37
CA TRP A 109 3.81 -44.01 -12.30
C TRP A 109 4.17 -45.43 -11.83
N GLU A 110 3.28 -46.11 -11.10
CA GLU A 110 3.44 -47.49 -10.66
C GLU A 110 3.47 -48.48 -11.85
N ARG A 111 2.77 -48.15 -12.94
CA ARG A 111 2.80 -48.91 -14.20
C ARG A 111 3.99 -48.46 -15.04
N THR A 112 5.18 -48.77 -14.57
CA THR A 112 6.44 -48.18 -15.06
C THR A 112 6.70 -48.42 -16.55
N GLN A 113 6.34 -49.59 -17.07
CA GLN A 113 6.51 -49.89 -18.50
C GLN A 113 5.48 -49.17 -19.38
N LEU A 114 4.24 -49.04 -18.91
CA LEU A 114 3.21 -48.24 -19.59
C LEU A 114 3.65 -46.78 -19.63
N TRP A 115 4.06 -46.23 -18.47
CA TRP A 115 4.60 -44.87 -18.36
C TRP A 115 5.70 -44.60 -19.39
N ALA A 116 6.74 -45.44 -19.42
CA ALA A 116 7.86 -45.26 -20.35
C ALA A 116 7.42 -45.28 -21.82
N LEU A 117 6.56 -46.23 -22.20
CA LEU A 117 6.07 -46.35 -23.58
C LEU A 117 5.16 -45.18 -23.98
N THR A 118 4.28 -44.72 -23.09
CA THR A 118 3.41 -43.56 -23.33
C THR A 118 4.23 -42.31 -23.59
N PHE A 119 5.22 -42.01 -22.75
CA PHE A 119 6.05 -40.81 -22.92
C PHE A 119 7.00 -40.89 -24.13
N LYS A 120 7.48 -42.09 -24.50
CA LYS A 120 8.22 -42.30 -25.76
C LYS A 120 7.36 -42.00 -26.99
N LEU A 121 6.09 -42.42 -26.99
CA LEU A 121 5.16 -42.09 -28.07
C LEU A 121 4.92 -40.57 -28.12
N ILE A 122 4.63 -39.93 -26.99
CA ILE A 122 4.42 -38.48 -26.91
C ILE A 122 5.63 -37.73 -27.46
N ARG A 123 6.85 -38.12 -27.09
CA ARG A 123 8.10 -37.53 -27.59
C ARG A 123 8.20 -37.53 -29.13
N LYS A 124 7.65 -38.55 -29.79
CA LYS A 124 7.67 -38.71 -31.25
C LYS A 124 6.66 -37.78 -31.94
N ILE A 125 5.44 -37.66 -31.39
CA ILE A 125 4.32 -36.98 -32.05
C ILE A 125 4.13 -35.51 -31.63
N ILE A 126 4.64 -35.10 -30.47
CA ILE A 126 4.39 -33.76 -29.90
C ILE A 126 4.89 -32.60 -30.79
N GLY A 127 5.87 -32.87 -31.67
CA GLY A 127 6.37 -31.88 -32.64
C GLY A 127 5.32 -31.38 -33.64
N GLY A 128 4.24 -32.13 -33.87
CA GLY A 128 3.13 -31.73 -34.75
C GLY A 128 2.01 -30.95 -34.06
N VAL A 129 2.13 -30.63 -32.77
CA VAL A 129 1.11 -29.91 -31.99
C VAL A 129 1.34 -28.40 -32.07
N ASP A 130 0.26 -27.62 -32.07
CA ASP A 130 0.33 -26.16 -32.03
C ASP A 130 0.93 -25.65 -30.71
N TYR A 131 1.62 -24.50 -30.72
CA TYR A 131 2.32 -23.98 -29.54
C TYR A 131 1.42 -23.78 -28.31
N LYS A 132 0.12 -23.51 -28.48
CA LYS A 132 -0.83 -23.41 -27.34
C LYS A 132 -1.14 -24.79 -26.79
N GLY A 133 -1.38 -25.77 -27.66
CA GLY A 133 -1.52 -27.17 -27.29
C GLY A 133 -0.30 -27.71 -26.56
N VAL A 134 0.92 -27.41 -27.04
CA VAL A 134 2.17 -27.82 -26.36
C VAL A 134 2.28 -27.22 -24.96
N ARG A 135 1.88 -25.95 -24.76
CA ARG A 135 1.83 -25.33 -23.42
C ARG A 135 0.86 -26.07 -22.49
N ASP A 136 -0.34 -26.40 -22.98
CA ASP A 136 -1.35 -27.09 -22.17
C ASP A 136 -0.88 -28.51 -21.81
N LEU A 137 -0.22 -29.20 -22.76
CA LEU A 137 0.41 -30.50 -22.54
C LEU A 137 1.59 -30.42 -21.56
N LEU A 138 2.44 -29.38 -21.64
CA LEU A 138 3.55 -29.17 -20.69
C LEU A 138 3.02 -29.11 -19.26
N LYS A 139 1.95 -28.36 -19.01
CA LYS A 139 1.30 -28.31 -17.70
C LYS A 139 0.85 -29.69 -17.25
N ALA A 140 0.11 -30.42 -18.10
CA ALA A 140 -0.42 -31.74 -17.77
C ALA A 140 0.69 -32.78 -17.49
N VAL A 141 1.80 -32.74 -18.24
CA VAL A 141 2.98 -33.59 -18.01
C VAL A 141 3.64 -33.25 -16.67
N LEU A 142 3.82 -31.97 -16.36
CA LEU A 142 4.38 -31.54 -15.08
C LEU A 142 3.48 -31.95 -13.90
N ASP A 143 2.16 -31.82 -14.03
CA ASP A 143 1.18 -32.26 -13.02
C ASP A 143 1.28 -33.79 -12.79
N LYS A 144 1.41 -34.59 -13.85
CA LYS A 144 1.64 -36.05 -13.72
C LYS A 144 2.98 -36.37 -13.05
N ILE A 145 4.06 -35.65 -13.37
CA ILE A 145 5.37 -35.86 -12.72
C ILE A 145 5.30 -35.54 -11.23
N GLN A 146 4.50 -34.57 -10.80
CA GLN A 146 4.30 -34.25 -9.37
C GLN A 146 3.62 -35.38 -8.58
N THR A 147 2.94 -36.33 -9.23
CA THR A 147 2.34 -37.49 -8.55
C THR A 147 3.36 -38.52 -8.08
N ILE A 148 4.60 -38.44 -8.59
CA ILE A 148 5.69 -39.36 -8.24
C ILE A 148 6.22 -39.00 -6.85
N PRO A 149 6.37 -39.97 -5.92
CA PRO A 149 6.93 -39.69 -4.61
C PRO A 149 8.42 -39.32 -4.67
N THR A 150 8.91 -38.68 -3.60
CA THR A 150 10.33 -38.29 -3.49
C THR A 150 11.28 -39.49 -3.37
N THR A 151 10.78 -40.64 -2.91
CA THR A 151 11.54 -41.88 -2.78
C THR A 151 10.93 -42.97 -3.65
N VAL A 152 11.71 -43.47 -4.61
CA VAL A 152 11.31 -44.54 -5.54
C VAL A 152 12.39 -45.60 -5.63
N SER A 153 12.04 -46.80 -6.11
CA SER A 153 13.00 -47.86 -6.39
C SER A 153 13.98 -47.44 -7.49
N SER A 154 15.26 -47.77 -7.34
CA SER A 154 16.30 -47.44 -8.33
C SER A 154 16.04 -48.08 -9.70
N ALA A 155 15.39 -49.24 -9.75
CA ALA A 155 15.09 -49.96 -10.98
C ALA A 155 14.12 -49.22 -11.92
N ILE A 156 13.24 -48.38 -11.36
CA ILE A 156 12.16 -47.73 -12.12
C ILE A 156 12.57 -46.34 -12.62
N VAL A 157 13.70 -45.80 -12.15
CA VAL A 157 14.18 -44.45 -12.51
C VAL A 157 14.36 -44.31 -14.01
N GLN A 158 14.98 -45.29 -14.68
CA GLN A 158 15.19 -45.25 -16.13
C GLN A 158 13.88 -45.19 -16.93
N GLN A 159 12.83 -45.87 -16.45
CA GLN A 159 11.51 -45.83 -17.08
C GLN A 159 10.82 -44.49 -16.84
N LEU A 160 10.98 -43.89 -15.65
CA LEU A 160 10.43 -42.58 -15.32
C LEU A 160 11.10 -41.44 -16.11
N LEU A 161 12.39 -41.56 -16.45
CA LEU A 161 13.14 -40.58 -17.25
C LEU A 161 12.55 -40.35 -18.64
N ALA A 162 11.74 -41.26 -19.19
CA ALA A 162 11.03 -41.02 -20.45
C ALA A 162 10.15 -39.75 -20.40
N ALA A 163 9.56 -39.44 -19.24
CA ALA A 163 8.80 -38.20 -19.07
C ALA A 163 9.71 -36.96 -19.05
N ARG A 164 10.92 -37.09 -18.50
CA ARG A 164 11.94 -36.03 -18.51
C ARG A 164 12.37 -35.69 -19.94
N GLU A 165 12.54 -36.68 -20.82
CA GLU A 165 12.91 -36.47 -22.22
C GLU A 165 11.84 -35.68 -23.00
N VAL A 166 10.55 -35.89 -22.70
CA VAL A 166 9.47 -35.08 -23.27
C VAL A 166 9.56 -33.63 -22.81
N VAL A 167 9.77 -33.41 -21.51
CA VAL A 167 9.96 -32.05 -20.97
C VAL A 167 11.20 -31.40 -21.59
N GLU A 168 12.32 -32.12 -21.69
CA GLU A 168 13.55 -31.64 -22.31
C GLU A 168 13.33 -31.21 -23.77
N TYR A 169 12.56 -31.99 -24.54
CA TYR A 169 12.22 -31.63 -25.91
C TYR A 169 11.27 -30.43 -26.02
N ILE A 170 10.32 -30.28 -25.09
CA ILE A 170 9.44 -29.10 -25.03
C ILE A 170 10.25 -27.84 -24.67
N LEU A 171 11.25 -27.97 -23.80
CA LEU A 171 12.09 -26.86 -23.34
C LEU A 171 13.26 -26.55 -24.28
N ASP A 172 13.52 -27.41 -25.27
CA ASP A 172 14.56 -27.17 -26.27
C ASP A 172 14.21 -25.96 -27.14
N ARG A 173 15.05 -24.93 -27.05
CA ARG A 173 14.91 -23.68 -27.79
C ARG A 173 15.15 -23.88 -29.29
N ASN A 174 15.92 -24.90 -29.67
CA ASN A 174 16.18 -25.20 -31.08
C ASN A 174 14.99 -25.91 -31.74
N ALA A 175 14.26 -26.74 -30.97
CA ALA A 175 13.04 -27.38 -31.43
C ALA A 175 11.90 -26.38 -31.66
N CYS A 176 11.91 -25.24 -30.95
CA CYS A 176 11.00 -24.10 -31.14
C CYS A 176 9.50 -24.47 -31.14
N LEU A 177 9.11 -25.47 -30.34
CA LEU A 177 7.72 -25.96 -30.26
C LEU A 177 6.76 -24.92 -29.65
N LEU A 178 7.26 -24.09 -28.73
CA LEU A 178 6.53 -22.97 -28.15
C LEU A 178 7.49 -21.84 -27.76
N PRO A 179 6.98 -20.59 -27.65
CA PRO A 179 7.75 -19.51 -27.06
C PRO A 179 8.20 -19.90 -25.64
N ALA A 180 9.51 -19.87 -25.41
CA ALA A 180 10.09 -20.26 -24.13
C ALA A 180 9.51 -19.48 -22.92
N TYR A 181 9.00 -18.25 -23.15
CA TYR A 181 8.31 -17.45 -22.13
C TYR A 181 7.01 -18.11 -21.61
N PHE A 182 6.27 -18.84 -22.46
CA PHE A 182 5.12 -19.61 -22.01
C PHE A 182 5.52 -20.82 -21.18
N ALA A 183 6.60 -21.51 -21.57
CA ALA A 183 7.12 -22.64 -20.81
C ALA A 183 7.53 -22.23 -19.39
N ILE A 184 8.31 -21.15 -19.23
CA ILE A 184 8.69 -20.67 -17.88
C ILE A 184 7.48 -20.21 -17.07
N THR A 185 6.47 -19.62 -17.71
CA THR A 185 5.25 -19.18 -17.02
C THR A 185 4.50 -20.37 -16.40
N GLU A 186 4.35 -21.48 -17.13
CA GLU A 186 3.70 -22.68 -16.57
C GLU A 186 4.57 -23.36 -15.51
N ILE A 187 5.89 -23.45 -15.72
CA ILE A 187 6.83 -23.98 -14.73
C ILE A 187 6.72 -23.20 -13.41
N ARG A 188 6.71 -21.87 -13.46
CA ARG A 188 6.71 -21.00 -12.27
C ARG A 188 5.36 -20.91 -11.57
N LYS A 189 4.26 -21.30 -12.24
CA LYS A 189 2.96 -21.51 -11.57
C LYS A 189 3.00 -22.75 -10.67
N LEU A 190 3.67 -23.81 -11.10
CA LEU A 190 3.79 -25.08 -10.37
C LEU A 190 4.94 -25.08 -9.36
N TYR A 191 6.03 -24.39 -9.68
CA TYR A 191 7.23 -24.23 -8.85
C TYR A 191 7.47 -22.73 -8.60
N PRO A 192 6.70 -22.10 -7.69
CA PRO A 192 6.91 -20.70 -7.31
C PRO A 192 8.26 -20.49 -6.64
N GLU A 193 8.66 -19.22 -6.48
CA GLU A 193 9.92 -18.84 -5.82
C GLU A 193 10.04 -19.46 -4.42
N GLY A 194 11.14 -20.20 -4.18
CA GLY A 194 11.41 -20.90 -2.93
C GLY A 194 11.00 -22.37 -2.90
N GLN A 195 10.24 -22.86 -3.89
CA GLN A 195 9.91 -24.28 -4.01
C GLN A 195 10.94 -25.01 -4.88
N LEU A 196 11.47 -26.13 -4.38
CA LEU A 196 12.39 -26.97 -5.14
C LEU A 196 11.65 -27.69 -6.28
N SER A 197 12.28 -27.76 -7.44
CA SER A 197 11.82 -28.58 -8.54
C SER A 197 11.80 -30.07 -8.17
N HIS A 198 10.89 -30.84 -8.75
CA HIS A 198 10.85 -32.28 -8.59
C HIS A 198 12.20 -32.93 -8.96
N TRP A 199 12.64 -33.93 -8.20
CA TRP A 199 13.98 -34.55 -8.34
C TRP A 199 14.24 -35.10 -9.75
N LEU A 200 13.20 -35.58 -10.45
CA LEU A 200 13.28 -36.06 -11.82
C LEU A 200 13.70 -34.98 -12.84
N LEU A 201 13.35 -33.72 -12.57
CA LEU A 201 13.54 -32.58 -13.48
C LEU A 201 14.63 -31.60 -13.01
N GLY A 202 15.25 -31.86 -11.86
CA GLY A 202 16.03 -30.91 -11.07
C GLY A 202 16.87 -29.90 -11.86
N SER A 203 17.95 -30.36 -12.50
CA SER A 203 18.84 -29.49 -13.27
C SER A 203 18.15 -28.89 -14.50
N LEU A 204 17.36 -29.68 -15.22
CA LEU A 204 16.69 -29.27 -16.46
C LEU A 204 15.81 -28.03 -16.27
N ILE A 205 14.96 -28.03 -15.24
CA ILE A 205 14.11 -26.87 -14.92
C ILE A 205 14.94 -25.70 -14.39
N SER A 206 15.92 -25.98 -13.53
CA SER A 206 16.75 -24.93 -12.90
C SER A 206 17.53 -24.16 -13.95
N ASP A 207 18.23 -24.86 -14.85
CA ASP A 207 19.02 -24.27 -15.94
C ASP A 207 18.12 -23.49 -16.91
N PHE A 208 16.94 -24.03 -17.22
CA PHE A 208 15.96 -23.34 -18.07
C PHE A 208 15.42 -22.07 -17.41
N VAL A 209 15.09 -22.09 -16.12
CA VAL A 209 14.64 -20.91 -15.39
C VAL A 209 15.77 -19.87 -15.32
N ASP A 210 17.00 -20.27 -15.03
CA ASP A 210 18.15 -19.37 -14.95
C ASP A 210 18.45 -18.66 -16.28
N SER A 211 18.16 -19.28 -17.42
CA SER A 211 18.27 -18.62 -18.72
C SER A 211 17.37 -17.37 -18.87
N PHE A 212 16.34 -17.20 -18.04
CA PHE A 212 15.47 -16.02 -18.01
C PHE A 212 15.88 -14.98 -16.97
N ARG A 213 16.91 -15.24 -16.15
CA ARG A 213 17.44 -14.28 -15.18
C ARG A 213 17.86 -12.95 -15.83
N PRO A 214 18.51 -12.92 -17.02
CA PRO A 214 18.79 -11.65 -17.71
C PRO A 214 17.51 -10.86 -18.06
N THR A 215 16.46 -11.55 -18.52
CA THR A 215 15.15 -10.94 -18.84
C THR A 215 14.48 -10.37 -17.59
N ALA A 216 14.62 -11.03 -16.45
CA ALA A 216 14.14 -10.51 -15.17
C ALA A 216 14.90 -9.23 -14.77
N ARG A 217 16.23 -9.21 -14.95
CA ARG A 217 17.09 -8.05 -14.67
C ARG A 217 16.75 -6.84 -15.56
N ILE A 218 16.50 -7.04 -16.85
CA ILE A 218 16.06 -5.96 -17.77
C ILE A 218 14.73 -5.34 -17.31
N ASN A 219 13.84 -6.14 -16.75
CA ASN A 219 12.54 -5.69 -16.25
C ASN A 219 12.57 -5.22 -14.78
N SER A 220 13.75 -5.17 -14.16
CA SER A 220 13.92 -4.80 -12.75
C SER A 220 14.63 -3.45 -12.63
N ILE A 221 14.24 -2.68 -11.62
CA ILE A 221 14.95 -1.44 -11.27
C ILE A 221 16.11 -1.83 -10.34
N CYS A 222 17.33 -1.43 -10.70
CA CYS A 222 18.51 -1.69 -9.89
C CYS A 222 18.36 -1.04 -8.50
N GLY A 223 18.54 -1.83 -7.43
CA GLY A 223 18.44 -1.34 -6.06
C GLY A 223 17.06 -0.86 -5.63
N ARG A 224 15.97 -1.31 -6.31
CA ARG A 224 14.60 -0.84 -6.04
C ARG A 224 14.21 -0.88 -4.58
N CYS A 225 14.58 -1.93 -3.87
CA CYS A 225 14.26 -2.15 -2.45
C CYS A 225 14.88 -1.09 -1.53
N SER A 226 15.97 -0.44 -1.96
CA SER A 226 16.66 0.63 -1.23
C SER A 226 16.23 2.04 -1.66
N LEU A 227 15.45 2.17 -2.74
CA LEU A 227 14.95 3.47 -3.18
C LEU A 227 13.84 3.92 -2.24
N LEU A 228 13.99 5.09 -1.64
CA LEU A 228 13.01 5.67 -0.71
C LEU A 228 12.36 6.92 -1.32
N PRO A 229 11.02 7.06 -1.25
CA PRO A 229 10.34 8.25 -1.73
C PRO A 229 10.46 9.41 -0.74
N VAL A 230 10.33 10.64 -1.23
CA VAL A 230 9.99 11.78 -0.38
C VAL A 230 8.47 11.79 -0.20
N VAL A 231 8.01 11.73 1.04
CA VAL A 231 6.58 11.69 1.37
C VAL A 231 5.95 13.04 1.06
N ASN A 232 5.09 13.06 0.04
CA ASN A 232 4.30 14.22 -0.34
C ASN A 232 2.81 13.87 -0.28
N ASN A 233 2.01 14.73 0.34
CA ASN A 233 0.55 14.59 0.42
C ASN A 233 -0.19 15.08 -0.86
N SER A 234 0.58 15.36 -1.90
CA SER A 234 0.21 16.25 -3.00
C SER A 234 0.35 15.54 -4.35
N GLY A 235 -0.73 14.93 -4.85
CA GLY A 235 -0.82 14.37 -6.21
C GLY A 235 -1.17 12.88 -6.26
N ALA A 236 -1.41 12.37 -7.47
CA ALA A 236 -1.61 10.94 -7.70
C ALA A 236 -0.28 10.20 -7.47
N ILE A 237 -0.28 9.24 -6.54
CA ILE A 237 0.93 8.48 -6.19
C ILE A 237 1.40 7.63 -7.37
N CYS A 238 2.72 7.60 -7.53
CA CYS A 238 3.37 6.77 -8.53
C CYS A 238 3.13 5.28 -8.22
N ASN A 239 2.67 4.51 -9.22
CA ASN A 239 2.45 3.07 -9.09
C ASN A 239 3.71 2.29 -8.65
N SER A 240 4.90 2.89 -8.72
CA SER A 240 6.17 2.28 -8.29
C SER A 240 6.23 1.92 -6.82
N TRP A 241 5.45 2.59 -5.96
CA TRP A 241 5.42 2.37 -4.51
C TRP A 241 4.25 1.53 -4.03
N LYS A 242 3.42 1.01 -4.95
CA LYS A 242 2.33 0.12 -4.58
C LYS A 242 2.89 -1.22 -4.10
N LEU A 243 2.33 -1.70 -3.00
CA LEU A 243 2.64 -2.96 -2.37
C LEU A 243 1.37 -3.81 -2.30
N ASP A 244 1.56 -5.13 -2.31
CA ASP A 244 0.48 -6.05 -2.04
C ASP A 244 0.04 -5.98 -0.56
N THR A 245 -1.27 -6.01 -0.32
CA THR A 245 -1.87 -5.86 1.02
C THR A 245 -1.66 -7.04 1.94
N THR A 246 -1.40 -8.22 1.38
CA THR A 246 -1.25 -9.45 2.16
C THR A 246 0.22 -9.80 2.41
N SER A 247 1.07 -9.58 1.41
CA SER A 247 2.47 -10.00 1.44
C SER A 247 3.47 -8.86 1.58
N LEU A 248 3.06 -7.58 1.47
CA LEU A 248 3.95 -6.41 1.38
C LEU A 248 5.00 -6.49 0.25
N ARG A 249 4.76 -7.33 -0.76
CA ARG A 249 5.68 -7.48 -1.91
C ARG A 249 5.34 -6.49 -3.01
N PHE A 250 6.31 -6.21 -3.87
CA PHE A 250 6.03 -5.47 -5.09
C PHE A 250 5.15 -6.29 -6.03
N PRO A 251 4.15 -5.68 -6.71
CA PRO A 251 3.44 -6.33 -7.78
C PRO A 251 4.37 -6.47 -9.00
N LEU A 252 4.93 -7.67 -9.17
CA LEU A 252 5.84 -8.01 -10.27
C LEU A 252 5.06 -8.36 -11.54
N ARG A 253 5.65 -8.09 -12.71
CA ARG A 253 5.00 -8.32 -14.01
C ARG A 253 5.38 -9.68 -14.56
N GLY A 254 4.44 -10.61 -14.55
CA GLY A 254 4.69 -11.98 -15.03
C GLY A 254 5.51 -12.81 -14.03
N LEU A 255 5.75 -14.07 -14.38
CA LEU A 255 6.37 -15.06 -13.52
C LEU A 255 7.82 -15.32 -13.92
N LEU A 256 8.63 -14.27 -13.86
CA LEU A 256 10.07 -14.34 -14.11
C LEU A 256 10.87 -14.68 -12.83
N PRO A 257 12.11 -15.18 -12.97
CA PRO A 257 13.02 -15.40 -11.86
C PRO A 257 13.65 -14.07 -11.45
N TYR A 258 12.84 -13.21 -10.83
CA TYR A 258 13.30 -11.97 -10.24
C TYR A 258 14.29 -12.24 -9.10
N ASP A 259 15.03 -11.20 -8.73
CA ASP A 259 15.90 -11.27 -7.57
C ASP A 259 15.10 -11.50 -6.28
N LYS A 260 15.73 -12.19 -5.34
CA LYS A 260 15.08 -12.66 -4.11
C LYS A 260 14.51 -11.50 -3.28
N ASP A 261 15.20 -10.36 -3.25
CA ASP A 261 14.80 -9.14 -2.55
C ASP A 261 13.45 -8.59 -3.02
N LEU A 262 13.10 -8.76 -4.31
CA LEU A 262 11.80 -8.35 -4.86
C LEU A 262 10.64 -9.24 -4.42
N PHE A 263 10.92 -10.48 -4.01
CA PHE A 263 9.96 -11.40 -3.41
C PHE A 263 9.89 -11.28 -1.89
N GLU A 264 10.76 -10.51 -1.26
CA GLU A 264 10.71 -10.26 0.17
C GLU A 264 9.70 -9.15 0.52
N PRO A 265 9.07 -9.22 1.70
CA PRO A 265 8.17 -8.17 2.16
C PRO A 265 8.95 -6.86 2.36
N GLN A 266 8.47 -5.77 1.76
CA GLN A 266 9.13 -4.46 1.76
C GLN A 266 8.84 -3.68 3.07
N THR A 267 9.19 -4.29 4.20
CA THR A 267 8.95 -3.72 5.54
C THR A 267 9.75 -2.45 5.78
N GLY A 268 11.02 -2.39 5.34
CA GLY A 268 11.87 -1.21 5.45
C GLY A 268 11.29 0.02 4.74
N LEU A 269 10.75 -0.17 3.54
CA LEU A 269 10.08 0.90 2.78
C LEU A 269 8.82 1.39 3.51
N LEU A 270 7.95 0.47 3.96
CA LEU A 270 6.72 0.85 4.64
C LEU A 270 7.01 1.53 5.99
N ARG A 271 7.99 1.04 6.76
CA ARG A 271 8.42 1.62 8.02
C ARG A 271 8.95 3.03 7.85
N TYR A 272 9.83 3.24 6.88
CA TYR A 272 10.34 4.58 6.54
C TYR A 272 9.19 5.56 6.21
N VAL A 273 8.19 5.13 5.42
CA VAL A 273 7.04 6.00 5.10
C VAL A 273 6.17 6.26 6.33
N LEU A 274 5.95 5.26 7.19
CA LEU A 274 5.18 5.41 8.42
C LEU A 274 5.81 6.38 9.41
N GLU A 275 7.15 6.46 9.47
CA GLU A 275 7.90 7.39 10.31
C GLU A 275 7.74 8.86 9.90
N GLN A 276 7.42 9.13 8.62
CA GLN A 276 7.29 10.50 8.14
C GLN A 276 5.94 11.13 8.53
N PRO A 277 5.92 12.42 8.93
CA PRO A 277 4.68 13.16 9.17
C PRO A 277 3.84 13.27 7.89
N TYR A 278 2.52 13.32 8.04
CA TYR A 278 1.55 13.44 6.94
C TYR A 278 1.57 12.27 5.92
N SER A 279 2.15 11.12 6.24
CA SER A 279 2.24 9.96 5.34
C SER A 279 0.95 9.14 5.17
N ARG A 280 -0.11 9.45 5.93
CA ARG A 280 -1.38 8.69 5.98
C ARG A 280 -1.96 8.38 4.60
N GLU A 281 -2.10 9.40 3.74
CA GLU A 281 -2.64 9.20 2.39
C GLU A 281 -1.71 8.35 1.53
N MET A 282 -0.40 8.50 1.71
CA MET A 282 0.59 7.71 0.99
C MET A 282 0.53 6.24 1.38
N VAL A 283 0.50 5.93 2.67
CA VAL A 283 0.36 4.55 3.17
C VAL A 283 -0.94 3.92 2.66
N CYS A 284 -2.07 4.62 2.73
CA CYS A 284 -3.33 4.13 2.20
C CYS A 284 -3.23 3.81 0.71
N ASN A 285 -2.62 4.68 -0.09
CA ASN A 285 -2.49 4.46 -1.53
C ASN A 285 -1.46 3.37 -1.89
N MET A 286 -0.37 3.23 -1.13
CA MET A 286 0.62 2.15 -1.31
C MET A 286 -0.02 0.79 -1.09
N LEU A 287 -0.89 0.67 -0.07
CA LEU A 287 -1.60 -0.54 0.29
C LEU A 287 -3.01 -0.62 -0.34
N GLY A 288 -3.41 0.30 -1.22
CA GLY A 288 -4.76 0.31 -1.80
C GLY A 288 -5.92 0.35 -0.78
N LEU A 289 -5.67 0.84 0.43
CA LEU A 289 -6.67 0.97 1.50
C LEU A 289 -7.59 2.16 1.21
N ASN A 290 -8.88 1.89 1.12
CA ASN A 290 -9.90 2.91 0.90
C ASN A 290 -10.71 3.14 2.19
N LYS A 291 -10.88 4.40 2.60
CA LYS A 291 -11.65 4.81 3.79
C LYS A 291 -13.10 4.29 3.80
N GLN A 292 -13.66 3.95 2.64
CA GLN A 292 -15.03 3.43 2.51
C GLN A 292 -15.14 1.92 2.80
N HIS A 293 -14.06 1.16 2.61
CA HIS A 293 -14.06 -0.29 2.79
C HIS A 293 -13.27 -0.63 4.06
N LYS A 294 -13.98 -1.12 5.07
CA LYS A 294 -13.38 -1.61 6.32
C LYS A 294 -12.60 -2.87 6.00
N GLN A 295 -11.28 -2.77 6.01
CA GLN A 295 -10.39 -3.91 5.73
C GLN A 295 -9.26 -3.91 6.73
N ARG A 296 -9.23 -4.95 7.59
CA ARG A 296 -8.11 -5.17 8.49
C ARG A 296 -6.88 -5.59 7.68
N CYS A 297 -5.77 -4.88 7.87
CA CYS A 297 -4.49 -5.16 7.22
C CYS A 297 -3.49 -5.63 8.28
N ALA A 298 -3.32 -6.95 8.42
CA ALA A 298 -2.47 -7.55 9.45
C ALA A 298 -0.99 -7.14 9.32
N VAL A 299 -0.49 -7.01 8.09
CA VAL A 299 0.89 -6.57 7.84
C VAL A 299 1.13 -5.11 8.23
N LEU A 300 0.16 -4.22 8.02
CA LEU A 300 0.22 -2.84 8.50
C LEU A 300 0.14 -2.81 10.03
N GLU A 301 -0.75 -3.61 10.61
CA GLU A 301 -0.90 -3.76 12.06
C GLU A 301 0.42 -4.18 12.72
N GLU A 302 1.09 -5.17 12.16
CA GLU A 302 2.39 -5.64 12.65
C GLU A 302 3.47 -4.55 12.52
N GLN A 303 3.53 -3.83 11.38
CA GLN A 303 4.50 -2.75 11.19
C GLN A 303 4.27 -1.56 12.13
N LEU A 304 3.02 -1.26 12.48
CA LEU A 304 2.69 -0.26 13.50
C LEU A 304 3.16 -0.70 14.88
N VAL A 305 3.01 -1.98 15.24
CA VAL A 305 3.51 -2.54 16.49
C VAL A 305 5.05 -2.51 16.52
N ASP A 306 5.73 -2.90 15.43
CA ASP A 306 7.19 -2.81 15.32
C ASP A 306 7.69 -1.39 15.54
N LEU A 307 6.98 -0.40 15.00
CA LEU A 307 7.36 1.00 15.12
C LEU A 307 7.18 1.52 16.56
N VAL A 308 6.18 1.02 17.29
CA VAL A 308 6.02 1.29 18.73
C VAL A 308 7.14 0.64 19.55
N VAL A 309 7.52 -0.59 19.23
CA VAL A 309 8.67 -1.26 19.88
C VAL A 309 9.96 -0.49 19.61
N TYR A 310 10.18 -0.04 18.39
CA TYR A 310 11.32 0.82 18.03
C TYR A 310 11.32 2.13 18.82
N ALA A 311 10.16 2.76 19.02
CA ALA A 311 10.06 3.96 19.87
C ALA A 311 10.39 3.67 21.35
N MET A 312 10.01 2.50 21.87
CA MET A 312 10.40 2.05 23.21
C MET A 312 11.91 1.82 23.32
N GLU A 313 12.54 1.19 22.33
CA GLU A 313 14.00 0.95 22.28
C GLU A 313 14.80 2.25 22.19
N ARG A 314 14.34 3.20 21.36
CA ARG A 314 14.92 4.57 21.33
C ARG A 314 14.79 5.27 22.66
N SER A 315 13.66 5.06 23.35
CA SER A 315 13.43 5.71 24.65
C SER A 315 14.37 5.20 25.75
N GLU A 316 14.93 4.00 25.59
CA GLU A 316 15.92 3.45 26.53
C GLU A 316 17.34 3.99 26.32
N THR A 317 17.71 4.20 25.04
CA THR A 317 19.06 4.56 24.61
C THR A 317 19.39 6.05 24.72
N GLU A 318 18.39 6.93 24.76
CA GLU A 318 18.63 8.36 24.99
C GLU A 318 19.03 8.60 26.46
N GLU A 319 20.32 8.93 26.69
CA GLU A 319 20.93 9.17 28.02
C GLU A 319 20.40 10.42 28.72
N HIS A 320 19.90 11.39 27.95
CA HIS A 320 19.22 12.58 28.46
C HIS A 320 17.79 12.58 27.91
N PHE A 321 16.89 11.90 28.62
CA PHE A 321 15.46 12.18 28.55
C PHE A 321 15.20 13.55 29.21
N ASP A 322 15.88 14.59 28.70
CA ASP A 322 15.92 15.89 29.35
C ASP A 322 14.52 16.49 29.33
N VAL A 323 14.06 16.74 30.53
CA VAL A 323 12.67 16.98 30.91
C VAL A 323 12.10 18.27 30.30
N ASP A 324 12.96 19.11 29.72
CA ASP A 324 12.62 20.50 29.37
C ASP A 324 12.69 20.84 27.87
N ILE A 325 13.23 19.97 26.99
CA ILE A 325 13.17 20.14 25.53
C ILE A 325 12.91 18.78 24.89
N GLY A 326 11.67 18.52 24.50
CA GLY A 326 11.23 17.24 23.94
C GLY A 326 12.17 16.71 22.86
N GLY A 327 12.90 15.64 23.21
CA GLY A 327 13.85 14.99 22.31
C GLY A 327 13.18 14.37 21.09
N THR A 328 13.99 13.86 20.17
CA THR A 328 13.50 13.21 18.93
C THR A 328 12.52 12.07 19.22
N SER A 329 12.68 11.38 20.36
CA SER A 329 11.74 10.35 20.83
C SER A 329 10.35 10.89 21.16
N GLN A 330 10.22 12.08 21.75
CA GLN A 330 8.91 12.66 22.06
C GLN A 330 8.13 13.02 20.80
N LEU A 331 8.81 13.57 19.78
CA LEU A 331 8.21 13.85 18.47
C LEU A 331 7.75 12.56 17.78
N LEU A 332 8.55 11.49 17.87
CA LEU A 332 8.16 10.17 17.37
C LEU A 332 6.90 9.66 18.09
N TRP A 333 6.83 9.75 19.41
CA TRP A 333 5.64 9.35 20.18
C TRP A 333 4.38 10.13 19.81
N GLN A 334 4.50 11.45 19.61
CA GLN A 334 3.38 12.30 19.16
C GLN A 334 2.92 11.90 17.74
N HIS A 335 3.87 11.67 16.84
CA HIS A 335 3.60 11.21 15.48
C HIS A 335 2.90 9.84 15.48
N LEU A 336 3.42 8.88 16.24
CA LEU A 336 2.81 7.55 16.39
C LEU A 336 1.41 7.63 16.95
N SER A 337 1.20 8.46 17.96
CA SER A 337 -0.14 8.71 18.50
C SER A 337 -1.11 9.11 17.39
N SER A 338 -0.74 10.09 16.58
CA SER A 338 -1.59 10.62 15.50
C SER A 338 -1.80 9.57 14.38
N GLN A 339 -0.79 8.77 14.04
CA GLN A 339 -0.90 7.71 13.03
C GLN A 339 -1.79 6.55 13.48
N LEU A 340 -1.58 6.04 14.69
CA LEU A 340 -2.31 4.89 15.22
C LEU A 340 -3.81 5.21 15.35
N ILE A 341 -4.15 6.41 15.83
CA ILE A 341 -5.54 6.86 15.91
C ILE A 341 -6.21 6.78 14.54
N PHE A 342 -5.53 7.26 13.49
CA PHE A 342 -6.07 7.22 12.13
C PHE A 342 -6.33 5.80 11.64
N PHE A 343 -5.34 4.90 11.71
CA PHE A 343 -5.49 3.54 11.17
C PHE A 343 -6.48 2.68 11.97
N VAL A 344 -6.56 2.86 13.28
CA VAL A 344 -7.52 2.12 14.11
C VAL A 344 -8.93 2.70 13.97
N LEU A 345 -9.09 4.04 13.91
CA LEU A 345 -10.41 4.69 13.74
C LEU A 345 -11.09 4.30 12.42
N PHE A 346 -10.32 4.18 11.33
CA PHE A 346 -10.82 3.70 10.03
C PHE A 346 -10.85 2.16 9.89
N GLN A 347 -10.58 1.43 10.97
CA GLN A 347 -10.62 -0.05 11.03
C GLN A 347 -9.63 -0.75 10.10
N PHE A 348 -8.51 -0.09 9.78
CA PHE A 348 -7.39 -0.72 9.06
C PHE A 348 -6.51 -1.56 9.98
N ALA A 349 -6.45 -1.21 11.27
CA ALA A 349 -5.75 -1.96 12.31
C ALA A 349 -6.70 -2.27 13.47
N SER A 350 -6.49 -3.41 14.16
CA SER A 350 -7.31 -3.82 15.29
C SER A 350 -6.58 -3.53 16.62
N PHE A 351 -7.18 -2.67 17.45
CA PHE A 351 -6.64 -2.32 18.77
C PHE A 351 -6.33 -3.51 19.69
N PRO A 352 -7.27 -4.44 19.97
CA PRO A 352 -6.99 -5.56 20.88
C PRO A 352 -5.84 -6.44 20.39
N HIS A 353 -5.76 -6.69 19.08
CA HIS A 353 -4.72 -7.52 18.50
C HIS A 353 -3.36 -6.81 18.48
N MET A 354 -3.32 -5.51 18.20
CA MET A 354 -2.11 -4.72 18.34
C MET A 354 -1.56 -4.77 19.77
N VAL A 355 -2.42 -4.60 20.78
CA VAL A 355 -2.03 -4.63 22.19
C VAL A 355 -1.49 -6.00 22.59
N LEU A 356 -2.13 -7.09 22.15
CA LEU A 356 -1.65 -8.45 22.41
C LEU A 356 -0.31 -8.75 21.70
N SER A 357 -0.16 -8.32 20.44
CA SER A 357 1.09 -8.47 19.68
C SER A 357 2.22 -7.64 20.31
N LEU A 358 1.91 -6.42 20.76
CA LEU A 358 2.84 -5.56 21.48
C LEU A 358 3.28 -6.20 22.80
N HIS A 359 2.36 -6.78 23.56
CA HIS A 359 2.70 -7.54 24.77
C HIS A 359 3.67 -8.68 24.47
N GLN A 360 3.40 -9.48 23.42
CA GLN A 360 4.30 -10.55 23.01
C GLN A 360 5.70 -10.06 22.61
N LYS A 361 5.79 -8.93 21.88
CA LYS A 361 7.08 -8.36 21.45
C LYS A 361 7.85 -7.71 22.60
N LEU A 362 7.16 -7.12 23.58
CA LEU A 362 7.79 -6.46 24.74
C LEU A 362 8.14 -7.44 25.88
N ALA A 363 7.45 -8.57 25.98
CA ALA A 363 7.71 -9.58 27.00
C ALA A 363 9.17 -10.05 26.96
N GLY A 364 9.88 -9.92 28.09
CA GLY A 364 11.28 -10.32 28.21
C GLY A 364 12.32 -9.32 27.70
N ARG A 365 11.92 -8.17 27.13
CA ARG A 365 12.87 -7.14 26.65
C ARG A 365 13.30 -6.09 27.69
N GLY A 366 12.55 -5.96 28.79
CA GLY A 366 12.90 -5.03 29.88
C GLY A 366 12.83 -3.53 29.54
N LEU A 367 12.05 -3.14 28.52
CA LEU A 367 11.87 -1.75 28.09
C LEU A 367 10.82 -1.04 28.96
N ILE A 368 11.23 -0.12 29.84
CA ILE A 368 10.35 0.49 30.87
C ILE A 368 10.31 2.02 30.77
N LYS A 369 11.37 2.72 30.34
CA LYS A 369 11.42 4.19 30.30
C LYS A 369 10.32 4.81 29.44
N GLY A 370 9.99 4.19 28.30
CA GLY A 370 8.95 4.67 27.38
C GLY A 370 7.50 4.36 27.81
N ARG A 371 7.26 3.70 28.95
CA ARG A 371 5.93 3.17 29.33
C ARG A 371 4.84 4.24 29.40
N ASP A 372 5.15 5.41 29.95
CA ASP A 372 4.17 6.49 30.12
C ASP A 372 3.76 7.09 28.77
N HIS A 373 4.71 7.19 27.82
CA HIS A 373 4.42 7.61 26.45
C HIS A 373 3.58 6.58 25.70
N LEU A 374 3.87 5.29 25.89
CA LEU A 374 3.05 4.22 25.32
C LEU A 374 1.61 4.27 25.87
N MET A 375 1.45 4.42 27.18
CA MET A 375 0.12 4.52 27.80
C MET A 375 -0.61 5.79 27.35
N TRP A 376 0.11 6.91 27.16
CA TRP A 376 -0.47 8.11 26.56
C TRP A 376 -1.02 7.86 25.15
N VAL A 377 -0.27 7.16 24.29
CA VAL A 377 -0.71 6.78 22.94
C VAL A 377 -1.96 5.89 22.99
N LEU A 378 -1.96 4.87 23.86
CA LEU A 378 -3.11 3.97 24.01
C LEU A 378 -4.34 4.71 24.57
N LEU A 379 -4.14 5.62 25.53
CA LEU A 379 -5.19 6.45 26.12
C LEU A 379 -5.91 7.28 25.06
N GLN A 380 -5.19 7.83 24.06
CA GLN A 380 -5.83 8.62 23.01
C GLN A 380 -6.93 7.83 22.28
N PHE A 381 -6.65 6.56 21.98
CA PHE A 381 -7.62 5.71 21.33
C PHE A 381 -8.73 5.30 22.29
N ILE A 382 -8.40 4.86 23.50
CA ILE A 382 -9.38 4.39 24.50
C ILE A 382 -10.37 5.50 24.84
N SER A 383 -9.89 6.67 25.25
CA SER A 383 -10.74 7.81 25.63
C SER A 383 -11.70 8.22 24.50
N GLY A 384 -11.24 8.16 23.24
CA GLY A 384 -12.03 8.56 22.07
C GLY A 384 -12.99 7.51 21.51
N SER A 385 -12.78 6.21 21.77
CA SER A 385 -13.55 5.13 21.13
C SER A 385 -14.31 4.22 22.10
N ILE A 386 -13.99 4.25 23.41
CA ILE A 386 -14.58 3.36 24.41
C ILE A 386 -16.11 3.45 24.53
N GLN A 387 -16.72 4.60 24.22
CA GLN A 387 -18.18 4.74 24.28
C GLN A 387 -18.90 3.93 23.19
N LYS A 388 -18.27 3.71 22.02
CA LYS A 388 -18.88 3.06 20.85
C LYS A 388 -18.49 1.58 20.72
N ASN A 389 -17.36 1.19 21.30
CA ASN A 389 -16.79 -0.14 21.19
C ASN A 389 -17.10 -1.01 22.42
N ALA A 390 -16.95 -2.32 22.28
CA ALA A 390 -17.17 -3.26 23.39
C ALA A 390 -16.03 -3.15 24.42
N LEU A 391 -16.34 -3.32 25.70
CA LEU A 391 -15.34 -3.29 26.77
C LEU A 391 -14.23 -4.33 26.56
N ALA A 392 -14.58 -5.52 26.04
CA ALA A 392 -13.64 -6.62 25.79
C ALA A 392 -12.48 -6.24 24.87
N ASP A 393 -12.68 -5.31 23.93
CA ASP A 393 -11.65 -4.87 22.99
C ASP A 393 -10.50 -4.12 23.69
N PHE A 394 -10.74 -3.59 24.90
CA PHE A 394 -9.78 -2.77 25.64
C PHE A 394 -9.13 -3.51 26.82
N LEU A 395 -9.68 -4.65 27.25
CA LEU A 395 -9.14 -5.46 28.33
C LEU A 395 -7.70 -5.95 28.13
N PRO A 396 -7.20 -6.20 26.90
CA PRO A 396 -5.80 -6.58 26.69
C PRO A 396 -4.78 -5.58 27.27
N VAL A 397 -5.16 -4.32 27.47
CA VAL A 397 -4.28 -3.29 28.08
C VAL A 397 -3.93 -3.63 29.52
N MET A 398 -4.76 -4.40 30.22
CA MET A 398 -4.48 -4.91 31.56
C MET A 398 -3.20 -5.77 31.59
N LYS A 399 -3.00 -6.61 30.58
CA LYS A 399 -1.78 -7.43 30.47
C LYS A 399 -0.54 -6.58 30.22
N LEU A 400 -0.65 -5.49 29.46
CA LEU A 400 0.46 -4.56 29.25
C LEU A 400 0.81 -3.79 30.52
N PHE A 401 -0.19 -3.41 31.33
CA PHE A 401 0.05 -2.79 32.62
C PHE A 401 0.85 -3.71 33.55
N ASP A 402 0.42 -4.96 33.70
CA ASP A 402 1.09 -5.96 34.54
C ASP A 402 2.55 -6.19 34.10
N LEU A 403 2.83 -6.04 32.80
CA LEU A 403 4.18 -6.18 32.24
C LEU A 403 5.07 -4.94 32.47
N LEU A 404 4.53 -3.74 32.29
CA LEU A 404 5.31 -2.49 32.24
C LEU A 404 5.40 -1.75 33.59
N TYR A 405 4.51 -2.08 34.53
CA TYR A 405 4.49 -1.53 35.89
C TYR A 405 4.67 -2.65 36.92
N PRO A 406 5.89 -3.20 37.06
CA PRO A 406 6.16 -4.30 38.01
C PRO A 406 6.17 -3.85 39.49
N GLU A 407 6.07 -2.55 39.74
CA GLU A 407 6.15 -1.93 41.06
C GLU A 407 4.96 -2.34 41.94
N LYS A 408 5.24 -2.86 43.14
CA LYS A 408 4.22 -3.19 44.14
C LYS A 408 3.82 -1.98 45.00
N GLU A 409 4.71 -1.00 45.09
CA GLU A 409 4.49 0.24 45.83
C GLU A 409 3.67 1.25 45.03
N CYS A 410 3.14 2.26 45.73
CA CYS A 410 2.38 3.33 45.08
C CYS A 410 3.32 4.25 44.30
N ILE A 411 2.99 4.48 43.02
CA ILE A 411 3.71 5.43 42.18
C ILE A 411 3.44 6.85 42.69
N PRO A 412 4.49 7.67 42.91
CA PRO A 412 4.34 9.03 43.42
C PRO A 412 3.70 9.95 42.38
N VAL A 413 2.94 10.94 42.86
CA VAL A 413 2.32 11.95 42.00
C VAL A 413 3.41 12.80 41.33
N PRO A 414 3.45 12.88 39.98
CA PRO A 414 4.43 13.68 39.25
C PRO A 414 4.19 15.19 39.40
N ASP A 415 5.19 16.00 39.06
CA ASP A 415 5.06 17.46 39.05
C ASP A 415 4.03 17.93 38.01
N ILE A 416 2.88 18.40 38.51
CA ILE A 416 1.74 18.86 37.72
C ILE A 416 1.98 20.19 36.98
N ASN A 417 3.10 20.87 37.22
CA ASN A 417 3.49 22.05 36.47
C ASN A 417 4.15 21.70 35.13
N LYS A 418 4.51 20.43 34.92
CA LYS A 418 5.10 19.94 33.66
C LYS A 418 4.05 19.22 32.80
N PRO A 419 4.09 19.37 31.46
CA PRO A 419 3.14 18.71 30.56
C PRO A 419 3.25 17.18 30.62
N GLN A 420 4.46 16.65 30.91
CA GLN A 420 4.70 15.21 31.04
C GLN A 420 3.89 14.55 32.16
N SER A 421 3.40 15.32 33.14
CA SER A 421 2.46 14.79 34.14
C SER A 421 1.27 14.10 33.47
N THR A 422 0.76 14.62 32.34
CA THR A 422 -0.35 14.00 31.62
C THR A 422 -0.03 12.62 31.05
N HIS A 423 1.24 12.35 30.73
CA HIS A 423 1.71 11.05 30.27
C HIS A 423 1.83 10.07 31.45
N SER A 424 2.41 10.49 32.57
CA SER A 424 2.52 9.63 33.78
C SER A 424 1.16 9.30 34.40
N PHE A 425 0.18 10.20 34.31
CA PHE A 425 -1.20 9.92 34.71
C PHE A 425 -1.98 9.10 33.67
N ALA A 426 -1.44 8.86 32.47
CA ALA A 426 -2.18 8.23 31.38
C ALA A 426 -2.71 6.84 31.75
N MET A 427 -1.89 6.05 32.46
CA MET A 427 -2.24 4.74 32.95
C MET A 427 -3.47 4.77 33.88
N THR A 428 -3.50 5.72 34.82
CA THR A 428 -4.62 5.93 35.72
C THR A 428 -5.87 6.39 34.97
N CYS A 429 -5.73 7.29 33.99
CA CYS A 429 -6.82 7.72 33.12
C CYS A 429 -7.44 6.55 32.34
N ILE A 430 -6.63 5.63 31.80
CA ILE A 430 -7.12 4.42 31.12
C ILE A 430 -8.00 3.60 32.08
N TRP A 431 -7.56 3.40 33.32
CA TRP A 431 -8.32 2.62 34.30
C TRP A 431 -9.64 3.28 34.67
N ILE A 432 -9.66 4.61 34.81
CA ILE A 432 -10.90 5.37 35.07
C ILE A 432 -11.90 5.18 33.92
N HIS A 433 -11.45 5.23 32.66
CA HIS A 433 -12.31 4.96 31.51
C HIS A 433 -12.85 3.52 31.49
N LEU A 434 -12.00 2.52 31.72
CA LEU A 434 -12.40 1.12 31.78
C LEU A 434 -13.42 0.88 32.90
N ASN A 435 -13.17 1.42 34.09
CA ASN A 435 -14.08 1.28 35.24
C ASN A 435 -15.43 1.95 34.96
N LYS A 436 -15.44 3.16 34.38
CA LYS A 436 -16.70 3.84 34.02
C LYS A 436 -17.49 3.05 32.97
N LYS A 437 -16.82 2.45 31.99
CA LYS A 437 -17.46 1.61 30.96
C LYS A 437 -18.01 0.31 31.55
N ALA A 438 -17.29 -0.33 32.46
CA ALA A 438 -17.76 -1.51 33.18
C ALA A 438 -19.01 -1.22 34.04
N GLN A 439 -19.05 -0.04 34.67
CA GLN A 439 -20.21 0.45 35.42
C GLN A 439 -21.40 0.76 34.50
N SER A 440 -21.19 1.37 33.34
CA SER A 440 -22.29 1.69 32.41
C SER A 440 -22.92 0.46 31.77
N ASP A 441 -22.12 -0.58 31.51
CA ASP A 441 -22.58 -1.79 30.84
C ASP A 441 -23.23 -2.81 31.81
N ASN A 442 -23.39 -2.47 33.10
CA ASN A 442 -23.91 -3.35 34.18
C ASN A 442 -23.23 -4.73 34.22
N SER A 443 -21.99 -4.80 33.75
CA SER A 443 -21.21 -6.03 33.75
C SER A 443 -20.86 -6.41 35.19
N LYS A 444 -21.04 -7.67 35.58
CA LYS A 444 -20.63 -8.21 36.90
C LYS A 444 -19.11 -8.08 37.17
N GLN A 445 -18.33 -7.68 36.18
CA GLN A 445 -16.89 -7.46 36.29
C GLN A 445 -16.61 -6.03 36.75
N GLN A 446 -16.47 -5.85 38.06
CA GLN A 446 -15.83 -4.64 38.59
C GLN A 446 -14.34 -4.70 38.25
N ILE A 447 -13.80 -3.65 37.61
CA ILE A 447 -12.36 -3.53 37.35
C ILE A 447 -11.76 -2.67 38.48
N PRO A 448 -11.15 -3.27 39.51
CA PRO A 448 -10.57 -2.51 40.61
C PRO A 448 -9.34 -1.73 40.15
N ILE A 449 -9.08 -0.60 40.81
CA ILE A 449 -7.89 0.20 40.56
C ILE A 449 -6.69 -0.47 41.25
N PRO A 450 -5.58 -0.73 40.54
CA PRO A 450 -4.36 -1.31 41.09
C PRO A 450 -3.81 -0.47 42.24
N HIS A 451 -3.23 -1.14 43.23
CA HIS A 451 -2.63 -0.49 44.39
C HIS A 451 -1.57 0.54 43.99
N SER A 452 -0.74 0.22 42.98
CA SER A 452 0.32 1.11 42.49
C SER A 452 -0.19 2.44 41.95
N LEU A 453 -1.44 2.52 41.45
CA LEU A 453 -2.04 3.73 40.89
C LEU A 453 -2.93 4.50 41.89
N LYS A 454 -2.98 4.07 43.15
CA LYS A 454 -3.90 4.60 44.16
C LYS A 454 -3.68 6.10 44.42
N LEU A 455 -2.43 6.53 44.57
CA LEU A 455 -2.10 7.94 44.84
C LEU A 455 -2.54 8.86 43.69
N HIS A 456 -2.31 8.45 42.44
CA HIS A 456 -2.76 9.19 41.26
C HIS A 456 -4.29 9.34 41.25
N HIS A 457 -5.00 8.26 41.53
CA HIS A 457 -6.46 8.28 41.55
C HIS A 457 -7.02 9.15 42.67
N GLU A 458 -6.48 9.06 43.89
CA GLU A 458 -6.87 9.91 45.01
C GLU A 458 -6.64 11.40 44.71
N PHE A 459 -5.49 11.73 44.09
CA PHE A 459 -5.19 13.10 43.66
C PHE A 459 -6.23 13.65 42.66
N LEU A 460 -6.61 12.85 41.65
CA LEU A 460 -7.63 13.24 40.67
C LEU A 460 -9.01 13.43 41.32
N GLN A 461 -9.40 12.55 42.23
CA GLN A 461 -10.67 12.66 42.95
C GLN A 461 -10.71 13.88 43.88
N GLN A 462 -9.63 14.16 44.60
CA GLN A 462 -9.52 15.35 45.45
C GLN A 462 -9.57 16.63 44.61
N SER A 463 -8.88 16.64 43.46
CA SER A 463 -8.87 17.76 42.53
C SER A 463 -10.25 18.05 41.93
N LEU A 464 -11.04 17.01 41.64
CA LEU A 464 -12.41 17.15 41.12
C LEU A 464 -13.39 17.76 42.14
N ARG A 465 -13.15 17.55 43.45
CA ARG A 465 -13.98 18.14 44.52
C ARG A 465 -13.73 19.62 44.73
N ASN A 466 -12.63 20.16 44.18
CA ASN A 466 -12.32 21.57 44.28
C ASN A 466 -13.19 22.39 43.31
N LYS A 467 -13.96 23.34 43.85
CA LYS A 467 -14.90 24.17 43.07
C LYS A 467 -14.22 25.26 42.24
N THR A 468 -12.97 25.62 42.56
CA THR A 468 -12.21 26.67 41.85
C THR A 468 -10.91 26.08 41.31
N LEU A 469 -10.90 25.81 40.01
CA LEU A 469 -9.72 25.33 39.28
C LEU A 469 -9.04 26.53 38.60
N GLY A 470 -7.72 26.69 38.81
CA GLY A 470 -6.91 27.71 38.13
C GLY A 470 -6.24 27.17 36.87
N MET A 471 -5.81 28.08 35.99
CA MET A 471 -5.13 27.75 34.71
C MET A 471 -3.58 27.76 34.81
N ALA A 472 -3.02 27.82 36.02
CA ALA A 472 -1.57 27.93 36.25
C ALA A 472 -0.83 26.59 36.14
N ASP A 473 -1.53 25.46 36.30
CA ASP A 473 -0.99 24.11 36.26
C ASP A 473 -1.74 23.22 35.24
N TYR A 474 -1.26 21.99 35.05
CA TYR A 474 -1.92 21.02 34.15
C TYR A 474 -3.05 20.23 34.84
N LYS A 475 -3.51 20.65 36.03
CA LYS A 475 -4.57 19.95 36.78
C LYS A 475 -5.87 19.85 35.99
N ILE A 476 -6.23 20.92 35.29
CA ILE A 476 -7.43 20.94 34.44
C ILE A 476 -7.28 19.94 33.28
N ALA A 477 -6.11 19.88 32.63
CA ALA A 477 -5.86 18.92 31.56
C ALA A 477 -5.97 17.47 32.07
N LEU A 478 -5.40 17.17 33.24
CA LEU A 478 -5.53 15.86 33.88
C LEU A 478 -6.98 15.46 34.14
N LEU A 479 -7.80 16.36 34.68
CA LEU A 479 -9.22 16.11 34.92
C LEU A 479 -10.00 15.91 33.61
N CYS A 480 -9.72 16.74 32.59
CA CYS A 480 -10.30 16.58 31.26
C CYS A 480 -9.95 15.22 30.65
N ASN A 481 -8.70 14.76 30.80
CA ASN A 481 -8.24 13.50 30.24
C ASN A 481 -8.83 12.28 30.96
N ALA A 482 -8.90 12.32 32.29
CA ALA A 482 -9.38 11.21 33.12
C ALA A 482 -10.90 11.02 33.04
N TYR A 483 -11.66 12.12 33.03
CA TYR A 483 -13.12 12.09 33.17
C TYR A 483 -13.87 12.43 31.88
N SER A 484 -13.20 12.44 30.72
CA SER A 484 -13.78 12.86 29.43
C SER A 484 -15.06 12.11 29.03
N THR A 485 -15.20 10.85 29.45
CA THR A 485 -16.36 10.00 29.12
C THR A 485 -17.46 10.03 30.19
N ASN A 486 -17.28 10.81 31.27
CA ASN A 486 -18.25 10.93 32.36
C ASN A 486 -18.93 12.30 32.29
N SER A 487 -20.17 12.35 31.81
CA SER A 487 -20.93 13.59 31.60
C SER A 487 -21.00 14.50 32.82
N GLU A 488 -21.18 13.94 34.02
CA GLU A 488 -21.32 14.70 35.26
C GLU A 488 -19.98 15.34 35.69
N CYS A 489 -18.92 14.54 35.70
CA CYS A 489 -17.59 14.98 36.14
C CYS A 489 -16.87 15.84 35.10
N PHE A 490 -17.19 15.68 33.82
CA PHE A 490 -16.52 16.38 32.72
C PHE A 490 -16.97 17.83 32.54
N THR A 491 -18.21 18.14 32.95
CA THR A 491 -18.80 19.47 32.77
C THR A 491 -17.99 20.55 33.50
N LEU A 492 -17.48 20.25 34.70
CA LEU A 492 -16.69 21.18 35.50
C LEU A 492 -15.36 21.57 34.83
N PRO A 493 -14.41 20.64 34.54
CA PRO A 493 -13.13 21.00 33.96
C PRO A 493 -13.26 21.54 32.52
N MET A 494 -14.18 21.00 31.71
CA MET A 494 -14.43 21.52 30.37
C MET A 494 -15.06 22.93 30.39
N GLY A 495 -15.96 23.19 31.35
CA GLY A 495 -16.55 24.51 31.56
C GLY A 495 -15.51 25.59 31.80
N VAL A 496 -14.55 25.33 32.70
CA VAL A 496 -13.45 26.26 33.03
C VAL A 496 -12.58 26.57 31.80
N LEU A 497 -12.23 25.56 31.00
CA LEU A 497 -11.46 25.76 29.76
C LEU A 497 -12.22 26.66 28.77
N VAL A 498 -13.50 26.39 28.56
CA VAL A 498 -14.33 27.12 27.59
C VAL A 498 -14.62 28.56 28.06
N GLU A 499 -14.84 28.77 29.35
CA GLU A 499 -15.08 30.12 29.91
C GLU A 499 -13.83 31.00 29.83
N THR A 500 -12.64 30.41 30.05
CA THR A 500 -11.36 31.13 29.96
C THR A 500 -11.17 31.76 28.57
N ILE A 501 -11.49 31.03 27.49
CA ILE A 501 -11.35 31.54 26.12
C ILE A 501 -12.53 32.39 25.65
N TYR A 502 -13.72 32.21 26.23
CA TYR A 502 -14.91 32.96 25.85
C TYR A 502 -14.94 34.36 26.49
N GLY A 503 -14.39 34.48 27.70
CA GLY A 503 -14.40 35.71 28.49
C GLY A 503 -15.77 35.99 29.14
N ASN A 504 -15.77 36.74 30.23
CA ASN A 504 -16.99 37.15 30.91
C ASN A 504 -17.60 38.37 30.21
N ALA A 505 -18.91 38.38 29.97
CA ALA A 505 -19.62 39.37 29.15
C ALA A 505 -19.54 40.82 29.68
N ALA A 506 -19.03 41.02 30.90
CA ALA A 506 -18.92 42.31 31.57
C ALA A 506 -17.75 43.19 31.09
N MET A 507 -16.74 42.63 30.42
CA MET A 507 -15.58 43.37 29.90
C MET A 507 -15.47 43.18 28.39
N GLY A 508 -15.80 44.21 27.61
CA GLY A 508 -15.66 44.23 26.15
C GLY A 508 -14.36 44.90 25.70
N ILE A 509 -13.78 44.42 24.61
CA ILE A 509 -12.59 45.00 23.96
C ILE A 509 -12.98 45.57 22.60
N ASN A 510 -12.44 46.75 22.27
CA ASN A 510 -12.66 47.38 20.97
C ASN A 510 -11.74 46.73 19.91
N LEU A 511 -12.34 46.26 18.82
CA LEU A 511 -11.61 45.77 17.65
C LEU A 511 -11.29 46.93 16.69
N PRO A 512 -10.28 46.79 15.79
CA PRO A 512 -9.96 47.81 14.80
C PRO A 512 -11.17 48.19 13.93
N GLY A 513 -11.52 49.47 13.91
CA GLY A 513 -12.67 50.02 13.17
C GLY A 513 -13.65 50.81 14.06
N THR A 514 -14.67 51.41 13.47
CA THR A 514 -15.72 52.13 14.21
C THR A 514 -16.88 51.18 14.58
N LYS A 515 -17.26 51.14 15.87
CA LYS A 515 -18.41 50.36 16.42
C LYS A 515 -18.28 48.83 16.33
N CYS A 516 -17.11 48.27 16.62
CA CYS A 516 -16.92 46.82 16.74
C CYS A 516 -16.39 46.47 18.14
N MET A 517 -17.19 45.77 18.94
CA MET A 517 -16.81 45.29 20.28
C MET A 517 -16.77 43.76 20.30
N ALA A 518 -15.76 43.20 20.93
CA ALA A 518 -15.60 41.77 21.17
C ALA A 518 -15.58 41.45 22.67
N SER A 519 -15.80 40.18 23.02
CA SER A 519 -15.58 39.70 24.40
C SER A 519 -14.14 39.86 24.85
N GLY A 520 -13.92 40.11 26.16
CA GLY A 520 -12.64 40.55 26.71
C GLY A 520 -11.50 39.52 26.83
N SER A 521 -11.68 38.27 26.43
CA SER A 521 -10.59 37.27 26.53
C SER A 521 -9.64 37.35 25.33
N VAL A 522 -8.37 37.67 25.61
CA VAL A 522 -7.31 37.84 24.59
C VAL A 522 -6.25 36.73 24.63
N THR A 523 -6.10 36.02 25.74
CA THR A 523 -5.10 34.96 25.91
C THR A 523 -5.65 33.62 25.43
N PRO A 524 -5.20 33.07 24.29
CA PRO A 524 -5.62 31.75 23.80
C PRO A 524 -5.02 30.63 24.65
N LEU A 525 -5.58 29.42 24.53
CA LEU A 525 -4.97 28.24 25.15
C LEU A 525 -3.60 27.94 24.50
N PRO A 526 -2.52 27.79 25.29
CA PRO A 526 -1.20 27.47 24.77
C PRO A 526 -1.15 26.12 24.05
N MET A 527 -0.29 25.98 23.03
CA MET A 527 -0.13 24.72 22.28
C MET A 527 0.26 23.55 23.18
N HIS A 528 1.19 23.74 24.11
CA HIS A 528 1.59 22.69 25.05
C HIS A 528 0.44 22.18 25.93
N LEU A 529 -0.55 23.04 26.24
CA LEU A 529 -1.74 22.65 26.98
C LEU A 529 -2.68 21.84 26.10
N LEU A 530 -2.87 22.27 24.86
CA LEU A 530 -3.66 21.53 23.87
C LEU A 530 -3.04 20.17 23.57
N ASP A 531 -1.71 20.08 23.40
CA ASP A 531 -0.99 18.81 23.20
C ASP A 531 -1.14 17.85 24.39
N SER A 532 -1.30 18.40 25.60
CA SER A 532 -1.54 17.66 26.84
C SER A 532 -3.00 17.22 27.02
N LEU A 533 -3.91 17.56 26.09
CA LEU A 533 -5.29 17.07 26.09
C LEU A 533 -5.45 15.84 25.21
N THR A 534 -6.27 14.88 25.64
CA THR A 534 -6.63 13.74 24.81
C THR A 534 -7.45 14.16 23.60
N VAL A 535 -7.44 13.36 22.55
CA VAL A 535 -8.26 13.58 21.34
C VAL A 535 -9.74 13.72 21.69
N HIS A 536 -10.24 12.94 22.66
CA HIS A 536 -11.63 13.08 23.10
C HIS A 536 -11.90 14.44 23.76
N ALA A 537 -11.03 14.88 24.68
CA ALA A 537 -11.16 16.20 25.30
C ALA A 537 -11.08 17.34 24.26
N LYS A 538 -10.17 17.24 23.28
CA LYS A 538 -10.07 18.19 22.15
C LYS A 538 -11.33 18.18 21.28
N MET A 539 -11.88 17.00 20.95
CA MET A 539 -13.14 16.88 20.19
C MET A 539 -14.30 17.57 20.89
N SER A 540 -14.43 17.37 22.20
CA SER A 540 -15.45 18.06 23.00
C SER A 540 -15.23 19.57 23.04
N LEU A 541 -13.98 20.03 23.19
CA LEU A 541 -13.65 21.46 23.16
C LEU A 541 -14.00 22.12 21.82
N ILE A 542 -13.65 21.48 20.70
CA ILE A 542 -14.04 21.93 19.34
C ILE A 542 -15.56 22.02 19.23
N HIS A 543 -16.28 20.97 19.65
CA HIS A 543 -17.73 20.93 19.59
C HIS A 543 -18.37 22.04 20.44
N SER A 544 -17.88 22.27 21.67
CA SER A 544 -18.36 23.33 22.55
C SER A 544 -18.11 24.72 21.98
N ILE A 545 -16.93 24.98 21.40
CA ILE A 545 -16.62 26.23 20.71
C ILE A 545 -17.56 26.42 19.51
N ALA A 546 -17.68 25.42 18.63
CA ALA A 546 -18.52 25.48 17.44
C ALA A 546 -20.01 25.71 17.78
N THR A 547 -20.53 25.04 18.82
CA THR A 547 -21.90 25.23 19.31
C THR A 547 -22.14 26.66 19.77
N ARG A 548 -21.17 27.26 20.49
CA ARG A 548 -21.27 28.65 20.95
C ARG A 548 -21.19 29.65 19.79
N VAL A 549 -20.34 29.39 18.79
CA VAL A 549 -20.26 30.21 17.56
C VAL A 549 -21.60 30.19 16.82
N ILE A 550 -22.22 29.02 16.65
CA ILE A 550 -23.56 28.91 16.05
C ILE A 550 -24.60 29.67 16.87
N LYS A 551 -24.58 29.52 18.19
CA LYS A 551 -25.54 30.20 19.07
C LYS A 551 -25.43 31.72 18.97
N LEU A 552 -24.22 32.27 18.90
CA LEU A 552 -23.98 33.70 18.71
C LEU A 552 -24.48 34.18 17.34
N ALA A 553 -24.23 33.39 16.29
CA ALA A 553 -24.70 33.69 14.94
C ALA A 553 -26.24 33.68 14.84
N GLN A 554 -26.90 32.71 15.49
CA GLN A 554 -28.37 32.63 15.57
C GLN A 554 -28.97 33.78 16.38
N ALA A 555 -28.27 34.25 17.42
CA ALA A 555 -28.70 35.36 18.26
C ALA A 555 -28.62 36.74 17.57
N LYS A 556 -28.04 36.83 16.35
CA LYS A 556 -27.85 38.09 15.58
C LYS A 556 -27.19 39.20 16.42
N SER A 557 -26.29 38.82 17.33
CA SER A 557 -25.56 39.78 18.17
C SER A 557 -24.60 40.62 17.34
N SER A 558 -24.45 41.89 17.67
CA SER A 558 -23.44 42.80 17.10
C SER A 558 -22.07 42.67 17.77
N VAL A 559 -21.98 41.88 18.85
CA VAL A 559 -20.72 41.60 19.57
C VAL A 559 -19.94 40.52 18.84
N ALA A 560 -18.68 40.80 18.52
CA ALA A 560 -17.77 39.85 17.90
C ALA A 560 -17.25 38.79 18.89
N LEU A 561 -16.78 37.67 18.37
CA LEU A 561 -16.18 36.59 19.16
C LEU A 561 -14.91 37.06 19.88
N ALA A 562 -14.60 36.46 21.03
CA ALA A 562 -13.35 36.70 21.75
C ALA A 562 -12.13 36.35 20.85
N PRO A 563 -11.09 37.20 20.80
CA PRO A 563 -9.85 36.88 20.08
C PRO A 563 -9.22 35.54 20.51
N ALA A 564 -9.21 35.25 21.82
CA ALA A 564 -8.70 34.00 22.36
C ALA A 564 -9.46 32.75 21.86
N LEU A 565 -10.77 32.86 21.67
CA LEU A 565 -11.61 31.76 21.18
C LEU A 565 -11.25 31.39 19.75
N VAL A 566 -11.08 32.38 18.89
CA VAL A 566 -10.82 32.13 17.47
C VAL A 566 -9.41 31.60 17.24
N GLU A 567 -8.42 32.14 17.97
CA GLU A 567 -7.04 31.65 17.95
C GLU A 567 -6.91 30.25 18.58
N THR A 568 -7.68 29.94 19.62
CA THR A 568 -7.71 28.57 20.17
C THR A 568 -8.36 27.60 19.18
N TYR A 569 -9.41 28.03 18.49
CA TYR A 569 -10.07 27.22 17.47
C TYR A 569 -9.17 26.95 16.27
N SER A 570 -8.39 27.94 15.79
CA SER A 570 -7.42 27.73 14.70
C SER A 570 -6.33 26.72 15.08
N ARG A 571 -5.78 26.81 16.30
CA ARG A 571 -4.82 25.82 16.84
C ARG A 571 -5.40 24.40 16.87
N LEU A 572 -6.66 24.26 17.29
CA LEU A 572 -7.36 22.97 17.32
C LEU A 572 -7.57 22.37 15.92
N LEU A 573 -7.67 23.20 14.88
CA LEU A 573 -7.81 22.72 13.50
C LEU A 573 -6.50 22.15 12.91
N VAL A 574 -5.35 22.35 13.56
CA VAL A 574 -4.06 21.77 13.14
C VAL A 574 -4.02 20.25 13.36
N TYR A 575 -4.77 19.74 14.35
CA TYR A 575 -4.79 18.31 14.70
C TYR A 575 -5.56 17.49 13.66
N MET A 576 -4.81 16.84 12.77
CA MET A 576 -5.36 16.03 11.68
C MET A 576 -6.08 14.77 12.15
N GLU A 577 -5.87 14.31 13.39
CA GLU A 577 -6.67 13.25 13.99
C GLU A 577 -8.12 13.66 14.31
N ILE A 578 -8.41 14.97 14.32
CA ILE A 578 -9.77 15.53 14.53
C ILE A 578 -10.36 16.10 13.22
N GLU A 579 -9.82 15.71 12.07
CA GLU A 579 -10.21 16.25 10.74
C GLU A 579 -11.73 16.22 10.50
N SER A 580 -12.44 15.19 10.99
CA SER A 580 -13.87 14.99 10.76
C SER A 580 -14.75 16.08 11.38
N LEU A 581 -14.49 16.45 12.64
CA LEU A 581 -15.21 17.48 13.41
C LEU A 581 -14.57 18.86 13.29
N GLY A 582 -13.25 18.90 13.09
CA GLY A 582 -12.46 20.11 12.89
C GLY A 582 -12.60 20.61 11.45
N ILE A 583 -11.60 20.34 10.60
CA ILE A 583 -11.48 20.94 9.25
C ILE A 583 -12.70 20.63 8.37
N LYS A 584 -13.13 19.36 8.28
CA LYS A 584 -14.26 18.96 7.44
C LYS A 584 -15.58 19.52 7.96
N GLY A 585 -15.77 19.47 9.28
CA GLY A 585 -16.92 20.08 9.97
C GLY A 585 -16.98 21.58 9.71
N PHE A 586 -15.86 22.28 9.89
CA PHE A 586 -15.71 23.71 9.67
C PHE A 586 -16.07 24.13 8.24
N ILE A 587 -15.45 23.51 7.23
CA ILE A 587 -15.69 23.82 5.81
C ILE A 587 -17.13 23.49 5.39
N THR A 588 -17.69 22.40 5.92
CA THR A 588 -19.02 21.93 5.49
C THR A 588 -20.15 22.67 6.21
N HIS A 589 -19.98 23.03 7.49
CA HIS A 589 -21.07 23.49 8.38
C HIS A 589 -20.89 24.89 9.01
N HIS A 590 -19.68 25.44 9.17
CA HIS A 590 -19.44 26.61 10.08
C HIS A 590 -18.87 27.88 9.43
N HIS A 591 -19.00 28.07 8.12
CA HIS A 591 -18.20 29.09 7.40
C HIS A 591 -18.43 30.56 7.85
N SER A 592 -17.39 31.16 8.46
CA SER A 592 -17.06 32.59 8.45
C SER A 592 -15.53 32.78 8.34
N GLU A 593 -15.11 33.82 7.62
CA GLU A 593 -13.76 34.27 7.17
C GLU A 593 -12.49 33.69 7.85
N TYR A 594 -11.54 33.07 7.10
CA TYR A 594 -10.10 33.10 7.47
C TYR A 594 -9.12 32.92 6.28
N SER A 595 -8.01 33.69 6.31
CA SER A 595 -6.90 33.70 5.32
C SER A 595 -5.48 33.64 5.94
N TYR A 596 -5.35 33.74 7.27
CA TYR A 596 -4.06 34.06 7.92
C TYR A 596 -3.48 32.98 8.87
N MET A 597 -4.21 31.91 9.22
CA MET A 597 -3.80 31.02 10.34
C MET A 597 -3.85 29.51 10.06
N ILE A 598 -4.03 29.09 8.81
CA ILE A 598 -4.16 27.67 8.45
C ILE A 598 -2.87 27.17 7.82
N HIS A 599 -2.32 26.09 8.36
CA HIS A 599 -1.20 25.33 7.80
C HIS A 599 -1.66 23.87 7.51
N ALA A 600 -1.30 23.33 6.34
CA ALA A 600 -1.51 21.92 5.95
C ALA A 600 -2.97 21.39 5.87
N THR A 601 -3.90 22.13 5.27
CA THR A 601 -5.26 21.61 4.98
C THR A 601 -5.32 20.70 3.75
N PRO A 602 -6.10 19.61 3.79
CA PRO A 602 -6.42 18.84 2.59
C PRO A 602 -7.24 19.70 1.60
N PRO A 603 -7.04 19.61 0.27
CA PRO A 603 -7.40 20.69 -0.67
C PRO A 603 -8.88 20.78 -1.09
N LEU A 604 -9.82 20.45 -0.22
CA LEU A 604 -11.24 20.25 -0.55
C LEU A 604 -12.16 21.47 -0.34
N GLY A 605 -11.62 22.67 -0.13
CA GLY A 605 -12.41 23.84 0.32
C GLY A 605 -12.83 24.89 -0.72
N LEU A 606 -12.37 24.81 -1.97
CA LEU A 606 -12.46 25.93 -2.91
C LEU A 606 -13.89 26.23 -3.41
N ALA A 607 -14.70 25.21 -3.75
CA ALA A 607 -15.95 25.40 -4.51
C ALA A 607 -17.05 26.24 -3.83
N LYS A 608 -17.17 26.23 -2.49
CA LYS A 608 -18.20 27.00 -1.77
C LYS A 608 -17.81 28.46 -1.49
N GLN A 609 -16.51 28.78 -1.43
CA GLN A 609 -16.05 30.17 -1.34
C GLN A 609 -16.37 30.94 -2.64
N TYR A 610 -16.29 30.27 -3.79
CA TYR A 610 -16.66 30.83 -5.08
C TYR A 610 -18.14 31.23 -5.16
N THR A 611 -19.06 30.45 -4.57
CA THR A 611 -20.51 30.74 -4.61
C THR A 611 -20.89 31.90 -3.68
N ASN A 612 -20.33 31.97 -2.46
CA ASN A 612 -20.64 33.04 -1.51
C ASN A 612 -20.01 34.39 -1.90
N ALA A 613 -18.83 34.40 -2.53
CA ALA A 613 -18.24 35.62 -3.09
C ALA A 613 -19.14 36.26 -4.17
N VAL A 614 -19.92 35.47 -4.91
CA VAL A 614 -20.88 36.00 -5.90
C VAL A 614 -22.08 36.67 -5.22
N GLN A 615 -22.46 36.24 -4.01
CA GLN A 615 -23.66 36.71 -3.30
C GLN A 615 -23.40 37.91 -2.36
N GLN A 616 -22.20 38.05 -1.81
CA GLN A 616 -21.86 39.14 -0.86
C GLN A 616 -21.17 40.36 -1.47
N VAL A 617 -20.76 40.32 -2.74
CA VAL A 617 -20.16 41.48 -3.45
C VAL A 617 -21.14 42.65 -3.63
N GLN A 618 -22.42 42.48 -3.29
CA GLN A 618 -23.38 43.58 -3.25
C GLN A 618 -23.28 44.48 -2.01
N ASN A 619 -22.59 44.10 -0.93
CA ASN A 619 -22.37 44.99 0.24
C ASN A 619 -20.98 44.76 0.91
N GLN A 620 -20.11 45.77 0.80
CA GLN A 620 -19.00 46.13 1.72
C GLN A 620 -17.94 45.10 2.22
N LEU A 621 -17.71 43.91 1.63
CA LEU A 621 -16.54 43.08 2.01
C LEU A 621 -15.57 42.78 0.83
N PRO A 622 -14.55 43.64 0.60
CA PRO A 622 -13.43 43.36 -0.32
C PRO A 622 -12.46 42.26 0.17
N SER A 623 -12.56 41.81 1.44
CA SER A 623 -11.64 40.87 2.10
C SER A 623 -11.67 39.45 1.53
N HIS A 624 -12.82 39.01 0.99
CA HIS A 624 -12.97 37.66 0.42
C HIS A 624 -12.09 37.41 -0.82
N GLY A 625 -11.76 38.45 -1.59
CA GLY A 625 -10.86 38.35 -2.73
C GLY A 625 -9.42 38.00 -2.34
N ALA A 626 -8.93 38.52 -1.20
CA ALA A 626 -7.58 38.25 -0.71
C ALA A 626 -7.42 36.81 -0.19
N THR A 627 -8.47 36.27 0.43
CA THR A 627 -8.52 34.87 0.89
C THR A 627 -8.46 33.90 -0.28
N ALA A 628 -9.25 34.14 -1.33
CA ALA A 628 -9.25 33.33 -2.55
C ALA A 628 -7.89 33.40 -3.29
N LEU A 629 -7.30 34.61 -3.40
CA LEU A 629 -5.97 34.80 -3.98
C LEU A 629 -4.87 34.01 -3.26
N ARG A 630 -4.89 33.94 -1.93
CA ARG A 630 -3.92 33.13 -1.18
C ARG A 630 -4.13 31.65 -1.40
N LEU A 631 -5.37 31.17 -1.35
CA LEU A 631 -5.66 29.75 -1.60
C LEU A 631 -5.20 29.33 -3.00
N ASP A 632 -5.48 30.14 -4.03
CA ASP A 632 -5.02 29.90 -5.42
C ASP A 632 -3.49 29.95 -5.57
N HIS A 633 -2.78 30.71 -4.74
CA HIS A 633 -1.31 30.81 -4.80
C HIS A 633 -0.55 29.84 -3.88
N SER A 634 -1.11 29.46 -2.72
CA SER A 634 -0.42 28.67 -1.68
C SER A 634 -0.94 27.24 -1.53
N SER A 635 -2.22 26.98 -1.82
CA SER A 635 -2.84 25.65 -1.63
C SER A 635 -2.84 24.77 -2.88
N GLU A 636 -2.55 25.36 -4.04
CA GLU A 636 -2.40 24.64 -5.30
C GLU A 636 -0.90 24.44 -5.61
N CYS A 637 -0.26 23.48 -4.91
CA CYS A 637 1.08 23.08 -5.29
C CYS A 637 1.07 22.43 -6.68
N ARG A 638 2.19 22.53 -7.42
CA ARG A 638 2.31 22.22 -8.86
C ARG A 638 1.80 20.81 -9.26
N SER A 639 1.80 19.83 -8.37
CA SER A 639 1.29 18.47 -8.59
C SER A 639 -0.21 18.28 -8.26
N GLU A 640 -0.81 19.16 -7.45
CA GLU A 640 -2.20 19.07 -6.98
C GLU A 640 -3.20 19.61 -7.99
N VAL A 641 -2.81 20.64 -8.75
CA VAL A 641 -3.63 21.32 -9.77
C VAL A 641 -4.22 20.33 -10.78
N ARG A 642 -3.41 19.37 -11.27
CA ARG A 642 -3.83 18.38 -12.27
C ARG A 642 -4.77 17.31 -11.69
N ALA A 643 -4.57 16.92 -10.44
CA ALA A 643 -5.29 15.82 -9.79
C ALA A 643 -6.66 16.23 -9.22
N ARG A 644 -6.82 17.49 -8.79
CA ARG A 644 -7.97 17.91 -7.97
C ARG A 644 -8.90 18.92 -8.66
N SER A 645 -8.39 19.98 -9.30
CA SER A 645 -9.23 21.12 -9.71
C SER A 645 -9.76 21.05 -11.15
N CYS A 646 -8.95 20.64 -12.13
CA CYS A 646 -9.40 20.65 -13.53
C CYS A 646 -10.10 19.36 -13.97
N THR A 647 -9.51 18.18 -13.81
CA THR A 647 -10.02 16.94 -14.45
C THR A 647 -11.36 16.44 -13.89
N ARG A 648 -11.60 16.54 -12.58
CA ARG A 648 -12.86 16.12 -11.93
C ARG A 648 -14.04 17.04 -12.23
N PHE A 649 -13.80 18.35 -12.30
CA PHE A 649 -14.84 19.37 -12.54
C PHE A 649 -15.00 19.70 -14.03
N LEU A 650 -14.00 19.47 -14.88
CA LEU A 650 -14.12 19.52 -16.35
C LEU A 650 -15.11 18.46 -16.86
N ALA A 651 -15.26 17.35 -16.16
CA ALA A 651 -16.17 16.26 -16.53
C ALA A 651 -17.64 16.52 -16.15
N THR A 652 -17.94 17.50 -15.27
CA THR A 652 -19.31 17.73 -14.75
C THR A 652 -19.78 19.18 -14.93
N ASP A 653 -19.12 20.18 -14.32
CA ASP A 653 -19.34 21.61 -14.61
C ASP A 653 -18.15 22.48 -14.14
N PRO A 654 -17.36 23.07 -15.06
CA PRO A 654 -16.22 23.90 -14.69
C PRO A 654 -16.62 25.24 -14.07
N LYS A 655 -17.88 25.69 -14.15
CA LYS A 655 -18.29 27.01 -13.61
C LYS A 655 -18.23 27.11 -12.08
N LEU A 656 -18.21 25.98 -11.37
CA LEU A 656 -18.13 25.91 -9.90
C LEU A 656 -16.77 26.34 -9.31
N VAL A 657 -15.72 26.38 -10.13
CA VAL A 657 -14.33 26.63 -9.69
C VAL A 657 -13.78 27.95 -10.25
N TRP A 658 -14.46 28.58 -11.22
CA TRP A 658 -13.97 29.78 -11.91
C TRP A 658 -14.81 31.02 -11.59
N PHE A 659 -14.16 32.17 -11.37
CA PHE A 659 -14.85 33.45 -11.13
C PHE A 659 -15.78 33.83 -12.31
N ALA A 660 -17.04 34.15 -12.00
CA ALA A 660 -18.00 34.72 -12.93
C ALA A 660 -17.54 36.09 -13.47
N ARG A 661 -17.88 36.40 -14.73
CA ARG A 661 -17.37 37.53 -15.54
C ARG A 661 -17.35 38.91 -14.86
N GLY A 662 -18.22 39.17 -13.87
CA GLY A 662 -18.26 40.45 -13.14
C GLY A 662 -17.07 40.72 -12.22
N VAL A 663 -16.47 39.67 -11.65
CA VAL A 663 -15.32 39.78 -10.71
C VAL A 663 -13.98 39.90 -11.47
N ARG A 664 -13.92 39.42 -12.72
CA ARG A 664 -12.73 39.47 -13.59
C ARG A 664 -12.24 40.88 -13.93
N ARG A 665 -13.08 41.91 -13.81
CA ARG A 665 -12.69 43.30 -14.14
C ARG A 665 -11.90 44.00 -13.03
N LYS A 666 -12.01 43.57 -11.77
CA LYS A 666 -11.28 44.18 -10.62
C LYS A 666 -9.97 43.46 -10.27
N LEU A 667 -9.79 42.21 -10.67
CA LEU A 667 -8.57 41.40 -10.47
C LEU A 667 -7.87 41.23 -11.82
N ARG A 668 -6.86 42.06 -12.13
CA ARG A 668 -5.94 41.85 -13.29
C ARG A 668 -4.60 41.27 -12.78
N PRO A 669 -3.92 40.34 -13.49
CA PRO A 669 -4.38 39.24 -14.34
C PRO A 669 -4.49 37.91 -13.56
N GLU A 670 -5.13 36.92 -14.17
CA GLU A 670 -5.63 35.66 -13.60
C GLU A 670 -4.59 34.81 -12.82
N PRO A 671 -4.67 34.74 -11.48
CA PRO A 671 -3.75 33.93 -10.67
C PRO A 671 -3.90 32.43 -10.95
N SER A 672 -5.12 31.94 -11.16
CA SER A 672 -5.43 30.53 -11.39
C SER A 672 -4.88 30.01 -12.73
N SER A 673 -4.86 30.82 -13.79
CA SER A 673 -4.24 30.42 -15.07
C SER A 673 -2.72 30.51 -15.05
N LEU A 674 -2.13 31.40 -14.24
CA LEU A 674 -0.68 31.45 -14.01
C LEU A 674 -0.20 30.24 -13.17
N THR A 675 -0.98 29.84 -12.16
CA THR A 675 -0.74 28.63 -11.36
C THR A 675 -0.87 27.37 -12.23
N LEU A 676 -1.90 27.30 -13.10
CA LEU A 676 -2.06 26.23 -14.07
C LEU A 676 -0.89 26.20 -15.09
N ALA A 677 -0.45 27.35 -15.61
CA ALA A 677 0.69 27.42 -16.51
C ALA A 677 1.98 26.93 -15.84
N ARG A 678 2.25 27.37 -14.60
CA ARG A 678 3.40 26.91 -13.80
C ARG A 678 3.34 25.41 -13.48
N ALA A 679 2.17 24.89 -13.15
CA ALA A 679 1.95 23.47 -12.89
C ALA A 679 2.15 22.63 -14.15
N THR A 680 1.59 23.08 -15.27
CA THR A 680 1.64 22.35 -16.55
C THR A 680 3.06 22.31 -17.08
N VAL A 681 3.76 23.46 -17.19
CA VAL A 681 5.14 23.55 -17.71
C VAL A 681 6.12 22.68 -16.90
N TYR A 682 5.98 22.62 -15.58
CA TYR A 682 6.84 21.78 -14.73
C TYR A 682 6.58 20.28 -14.93
N VAL A 683 5.31 19.89 -15.11
CA VAL A 683 4.93 18.49 -15.37
C VAL A 683 5.31 18.06 -16.79
N THR A 684 5.16 18.93 -17.81
CA THR A 684 5.68 18.66 -19.15
C THR A 684 7.21 18.55 -19.13
N ALA A 685 7.90 19.40 -18.37
CA ALA A 685 9.35 19.32 -18.23
C ALA A 685 9.79 17.99 -17.59
N ILE A 686 9.13 17.51 -16.52
CA ILE A 686 9.47 16.21 -15.89
C ILE A 686 9.09 15.02 -16.78
N GLN A 687 7.96 15.09 -17.50
CA GLN A 687 7.56 14.03 -18.44
C GLN A 687 8.49 13.96 -19.66
N LEU A 688 8.96 15.10 -20.17
CA LEU A 688 9.91 15.19 -21.28
C LEU A 688 11.33 14.81 -20.87
N TYR A 689 11.76 15.15 -19.64
CA TYR A 689 13.05 14.71 -19.08
C TYR A 689 13.09 13.20 -18.87
N ARG A 690 11.96 12.59 -18.49
CA ARG A 690 11.80 11.12 -18.46
C ARG A 690 11.79 10.45 -19.84
N GLN A 691 11.57 11.21 -20.91
CA GLN A 691 11.53 10.70 -22.28
C GLN A 691 12.81 11.03 -23.09
N GLY A 692 13.79 11.72 -22.50
CA GLY A 692 15.07 12.02 -23.15
C GLY A 692 14.98 12.93 -24.39
N VAL A 693 13.91 13.74 -24.52
CA VAL A 693 13.70 14.58 -25.71
C VAL A 693 14.11 16.04 -25.42
N PRO A 694 15.04 16.65 -26.20
CA PRO A 694 15.35 18.07 -26.06
C PRO A 694 14.20 18.95 -26.58
N PHE A 695 13.93 20.04 -25.88
CA PHE A 695 12.81 20.94 -26.14
C PHE A 695 13.06 21.80 -27.40
N GLN A 696 12.32 21.58 -28.49
CA GLN A 696 12.21 22.53 -29.60
C GLN A 696 10.90 23.32 -29.48
N SER A 697 10.99 24.61 -29.17
CA SER A 697 9.85 25.53 -29.22
C SER A 697 9.57 25.95 -30.67
N GLY A 698 8.52 25.41 -31.29
CA GLY A 698 8.07 25.86 -32.59
C GLY A 698 7.29 27.18 -32.51
N LYS A 699 7.90 28.28 -32.97
CA LYS A 699 7.26 29.28 -33.84
C LYS A 699 8.34 29.89 -34.73
N GLY A 700 8.18 29.68 -36.04
CA GLY A 700 9.16 30.01 -37.06
C GLY A 700 9.48 31.49 -37.14
N ARG A 701 10.79 31.78 -37.12
CA ARG A 701 11.47 32.66 -38.05
C ARG A 701 12.84 32.05 -38.29
N THR A 702 13.09 31.67 -39.54
CA THR A 702 14.40 31.32 -40.07
C THR A 702 15.32 32.53 -39.93
N VAL A 703 16.41 32.37 -39.18
CA VAL A 703 17.66 33.09 -39.41
C VAL A 703 18.74 32.03 -39.43
N GLU A 704 19.29 31.79 -40.62
CA GLU A 704 20.47 30.98 -40.84
C GLU A 704 21.65 31.60 -40.08
N GLY A 705 22.45 30.77 -39.39
CA GLY A 705 23.74 31.17 -38.84
C GLY A 705 24.17 30.41 -37.58
N GLY A 706 25.09 29.47 -37.74
CA GLY A 706 26.13 29.15 -36.75
C GLY A 706 25.79 28.24 -35.57
N VAL A 707 25.85 26.93 -35.79
CA VAL A 707 26.11 25.94 -34.72
C VAL A 707 27.63 25.78 -34.60
N GLN A 708 28.27 26.68 -33.87
CA GLN A 708 29.66 26.61 -33.39
C GLN A 708 29.87 27.90 -32.58
N ASP A 709 29.69 27.85 -31.26
CA ASP A 709 30.27 28.80 -30.26
C ASP A 709 29.63 28.77 -28.85
N VAL A 710 28.84 27.74 -28.50
CA VAL A 710 28.36 27.60 -27.10
C VAL A 710 29.26 26.68 -26.25
N ALA A 711 30.20 25.96 -26.87
CA ALA A 711 31.17 25.12 -26.16
C ALA A 711 32.42 25.89 -25.67
N SER A 712 32.64 27.13 -26.14
CA SER A 712 33.85 27.92 -25.82
C SER A 712 33.64 28.98 -24.71
N ALA A 713 32.41 29.26 -24.29
CA ALA A 713 32.12 30.34 -23.32
C ALA A 713 32.10 29.92 -21.84
N MET A 714 32.23 28.63 -21.51
CA MET A 714 32.32 28.16 -20.11
C MET A 714 33.75 28.12 -19.55
N ALA A 715 34.77 28.48 -20.35
CA ALA A 715 36.17 28.37 -19.95
C ALA A 715 36.80 29.66 -19.40
N ASN A 716 36.23 30.85 -19.64
CA ASN A 716 36.85 32.10 -19.18
C ASN A 716 35.91 32.88 -18.26
N GLY A 717 36.26 32.87 -16.97
CA GLY A 717 35.67 33.72 -15.95
C GLY A 717 35.95 35.19 -16.24
N SER A 718 34.92 35.91 -16.67
CA SER A 718 34.85 37.37 -16.59
C SER A 718 33.39 37.80 -16.68
N ALA A 719 32.95 38.52 -15.66
CA ALA A 719 31.64 39.14 -15.61
C ALA A 719 31.58 40.30 -16.59
N GLU A 720 30.63 40.29 -17.53
CA GLU A 720 30.20 41.52 -18.20
C GLU A 720 28.70 41.48 -18.56
N VAL A 721 28.07 42.61 -18.28
CA VAL A 721 26.63 42.88 -18.37
C VAL A 721 26.30 43.31 -19.79
N VAL A 722 25.40 42.59 -20.47
CA VAL A 722 24.78 43.07 -21.71
C VAL A 722 23.26 43.02 -21.56
N GLY A 723 22.66 44.19 -21.36
CA GLY A 723 21.21 44.39 -21.32
C GLY A 723 20.63 44.58 -22.72
N ALA A 724 19.55 43.87 -23.03
CA ALA A 724 18.69 44.15 -24.18
C ALA A 724 17.32 44.62 -23.68
N GLN A 725 16.97 45.84 -24.09
CA GLN A 725 15.84 46.62 -23.62
C GLN A 725 14.61 46.32 -24.49
N LEU A 726 13.59 45.66 -23.92
CA LEU A 726 12.24 45.58 -24.49
C LEU A 726 11.25 46.12 -23.48
N GLY A 727 10.55 47.17 -23.89
CA GLY A 727 9.86 48.11 -23.01
C GLY A 727 8.60 47.58 -22.30
N ALA A 728 8.40 48.19 -21.12
CA ALA A 728 7.16 48.38 -20.37
C ALA A 728 6.62 47.24 -19.48
N ARG A 729 6.91 47.42 -18.18
CA ARG A 729 6.17 47.02 -16.95
C ARG A 729 6.14 45.53 -16.58
N GLY A 730 7.03 45.14 -15.66
CA GLY A 730 6.92 43.91 -14.88
C GLY A 730 8.04 43.79 -13.85
N SER A 731 7.69 43.40 -12.62
CA SER A 731 8.53 43.34 -11.42
C SER A 731 9.88 42.63 -11.59
N TRP A 732 10.92 43.22 -11.00
CA TRP A 732 12.21 42.59 -10.78
C TRP A 732 12.08 41.53 -9.67
N CYS A 733 12.64 40.34 -9.87
CA CYS A 733 12.90 39.41 -8.78
C CYS A 733 14.37 38.99 -8.84
N TRP A 734 15.12 39.46 -7.85
CA TRP A 734 16.48 39.04 -7.55
C TRP A 734 16.47 37.62 -6.98
N LEU A 735 17.31 36.74 -7.50
CA LEU A 735 17.60 35.45 -6.89
C LEU A 735 18.76 35.65 -5.90
N HIS A 736 18.46 35.76 -4.60
CA HIS A 736 19.48 35.62 -3.55
C HIS A 736 19.41 34.18 -3.03
N CYS A 737 20.33 33.33 -3.50
CA CYS A 737 20.65 32.07 -2.83
C CYS A 737 21.69 32.40 -1.74
N ALA A 738 21.25 32.55 -0.49
CA ALA A 738 22.15 32.51 0.65
C ALA A 738 22.29 31.05 1.10
N TYR A 739 23.47 30.48 0.83
CA TYR A 739 23.94 29.24 1.45
C TYR A 739 24.62 29.58 2.78
N LEU A 740 24.19 28.91 3.86
CA LEU A 740 24.81 28.81 5.19
C LEU A 740 24.43 27.40 5.67
N SER A 741 25.29 26.47 6.09
CA SER A 741 26.73 26.43 6.37
C SER A 741 27.18 24.94 6.31
N PRO A 742 28.36 24.49 6.81
CA PRO A 742 29.34 23.73 6.04
C PRO A 742 29.54 22.30 6.58
N ASP A 743 30.61 21.63 6.13
CA ASP A 743 31.16 20.36 6.62
C ASP A 743 30.61 19.09 5.97
N TYR A 744 31.17 18.73 4.82
CA TYR A 744 31.70 17.38 4.57
C TYR A 744 32.76 17.47 3.45
N LYS A 745 34.05 17.36 3.82
CA LYS A 745 35.15 17.15 2.88
C LYS A 745 35.10 15.70 2.39
N TRP A 746 34.94 15.49 1.08
CA TRP A 746 35.36 14.25 0.44
C TRP A 746 36.61 14.51 -0.40
N VAL A 747 37.70 13.88 0.05
CA VAL A 747 38.97 13.79 -0.66
C VAL A 747 38.80 12.83 -1.83
N THR A 748 38.94 13.33 -3.06
CA THR A 748 39.04 12.51 -4.27
C THR A 748 40.50 12.38 -4.68
N GLN A 749 41.12 11.23 -4.35
CA GLN A 749 42.30 10.74 -5.06
C GLN A 749 41.82 9.95 -6.28
N PHE A 750 42.01 10.48 -7.48
CA PHE A 750 41.94 9.73 -8.73
C PHE A 750 43.36 9.40 -9.16
N SER A 751 43.72 8.11 -9.15
CA SER A 751 44.92 7.59 -9.79
C SER A 751 44.69 7.50 -11.30
N THR A 752 45.46 8.28 -12.06
CA THR A 752 45.58 8.22 -13.51
C THR A 752 46.61 7.16 -13.92
N SER A 753 46.24 6.28 -14.85
CA SER A 753 47.20 5.61 -15.72
C SER A 753 46.56 5.30 -17.06
N VAL A 754 46.78 6.19 -18.03
CA VAL A 754 46.73 5.87 -19.46
C VAL A 754 48.17 5.98 -19.94
N GLY A 755 48.70 4.87 -20.44
CA GLY A 755 50.01 4.80 -21.07
C GLY A 755 49.91 5.11 -22.57
N GLU A 756 50.88 5.87 -23.05
CA GLU A 756 51.43 5.76 -24.40
C GLU A 756 52.95 5.58 -24.23
N GLY A 757 53.49 4.49 -24.79
CA GLY A 757 54.88 4.03 -24.63
C GLY A 757 54.97 2.53 -24.58
#